data_AF-A0A1H4CR64-F1
#
_entry.id   AF-A0A1H4CR64-F1
#
_cell.length_a   1.000
_cell.length_b   1.000
_cell.length_c   1.000
_cell.angle_alpha   90.00
_cell.angle_beta   90.00
_cell.angle_gamma   90.00
#
_symmetry.space_group_name_H-M   'P 1'
#
loop_
_entity.id
_entity.type
_entity.pdbx_description
1 polymer ?
#
loop_
_entity_poly.entity_id
_entity_poly.type
_entity_poly.pdbx_seq_one_letter_code
_entity_poly.pdbx_strand_id
1 'polypeptide(L)'
;MSTQFFHKVIIFLLLILMLLFSDFICITNQRTVKAAPQTLRVGYIDYANFIETEIDGSYSGYGVDYLNEISKKTGWKYDYVFDTWPNLLARLQSGDIDLIASAQYSEDRAATFDFSNTPIGKESTLLYTAANRSDIYYDDYPAMAGKRVGLLSDSYQNSTFFDYAAAHGFGFIPVYYPSDAEMMEALNDGAVDLLVTGSLSFHQELKLVGQFGSDPFYFMTQKNNQAILDPLNAAMATIQSEKPYFESNLYKKYYKALSNSTTPSFTREEAEYIQTAPVLKIGVIPNYAPMSQYANGLFSGINIDFANAIQKKSGLLFEYLPLAIGERPIEALDSKKCDLIVGANRTEKYLQNPAYILTDSYLNINSVSVGRTGETVDCNDDLTAAILRSYQSLEIYLATHRPNYKILYCDNPGDAMDAVKSGKADITLMNNYMADYILQNPHYDGLSVNTALSYNEEPAIISRNDADATLISVLNKSINSFSTAESEEIIIANTIAHSYDYSFTDTLYKYRSAWFFILFSIALAAFFFYLFKQRTQQTRLLQEESENLRHRAECDALTGLYNKETFYAKTAELIHQHPDQLFCIITLDIERFKIINDLYGIAAGDVLLQKLGRFIEGNAPGQPFITSRLDSDNFAICCLWEEKKLPDFRQHLRDFLKHYPLNFNITSRCGLYFIQDRDTPVHLMCDRANMAAEKVRGSELSHLAFYDDAQRDSLLQEQWILNEMEHALASGQFCVYFQPKYQAKSGQITGSEALVRWIHPEKGIISPGAFVPSFEKSGFIVKLDRFVWTETCRKLQEWQQTGKALYPVSVNMSRMNLYNDDICQVFKDLTTSFNISPELLQIEVTETAYMENPQSLIRTMRQLKNSGFTILMDDFGSGYSSLNILKDLPVDVLKIDMRFIRDLEDNPRSEPILKSIVQMTKNLGLLVIVEGVETKAQLDFLIAIDADEIQGFYFSRPLPVKEFEALLC
;
A
#
# COMPACT_ATOMS: atom_id res chain seq x y z
N MET A 1 21.10 1.98 35.45
CA MET A 1 21.53 3.40 35.43
C MET A 1 20.53 4.29 34.67
N SER A 2 19.21 4.01 34.71
CA SER A 2 18.19 4.69 33.89
C SER A 2 16.99 5.26 34.67
N THR A 3 16.91 5.12 35.99
CA THR A 3 15.78 5.63 36.80
C THR A 3 16.07 6.91 37.58
N GLN A 4 17.33 7.28 37.81
CA GLN A 4 17.69 8.50 38.56
C GLN A 4 17.75 9.79 37.71
N PHE A 5 17.87 9.70 36.38
CA PHE A 5 17.92 10.88 35.51
C PHE A 5 16.51 11.41 35.17
N PHE A 6 15.54 10.52 34.99
CA PHE A 6 14.15 10.87 34.69
C PHE A 6 13.44 11.62 35.84
N HIS A 7 13.77 11.30 37.10
CA HIS A 7 13.21 12.01 38.27
C HIS A 7 13.75 13.44 38.44
N LYS A 8 14.99 13.72 38.00
CA LYS A 8 15.56 15.07 38.09
C LYS A 8 15.03 16.02 37.03
N VAL A 9 14.69 15.50 35.84
CA VAL A 9 14.12 16.30 34.74
C VAL A 9 12.65 16.68 35.02
N ILE A 10 11.87 15.79 35.62
CA ILE A 10 10.46 16.06 35.98
C ILE A 10 10.36 17.08 37.14
N ILE A 11 11.25 17.01 38.14
CA ILE A 11 11.28 17.99 39.24
C ILE A 11 11.76 19.37 38.75
N PHE A 12 12.66 19.42 37.76
CA PHE A 12 13.12 20.68 37.16
C PHE A 12 12.03 21.34 36.28
N LEU A 13 11.22 20.54 35.57
CA LEU A 13 10.07 21.02 34.78
C LEU A 13 8.88 21.48 35.65
N LEU A 14 8.66 20.87 36.82
CA LEU A 14 7.64 21.32 37.79
C LEU A 14 8.02 22.62 38.52
N LEU A 15 9.32 22.89 38.69
CA LEU A 15 9.83 24.13 39.31
C LEU A 15 9.78 25.34 38.36
N ILE A 16 9.85 25.13 37.04
CA ILE A 16 9.71 26.21 36.04
C ILE A 16 8.23 26.56 35.81
N LEU A 17 7.31 25.62 36.00
CA LEU A 17 5.86 25.87 35.90
C LEU A 17 5.28 26.66 37.09
N MET A 18 5.98 26.71 38.23
CA MET A 18 5.58 27.48 39.43
C MET A 18 6.19 28.90 39.51
N LEU A 19 7.06 29.28 38.56
CA LEU A 19 7.71 30.60 38.52
C LEU A 19 7.10 31.56 37.47
N LEU A 20 5.96 31.19 36.86
CA LEU A 20 5.21 32.01 35.90
C LEU A 20 3.84 32.51 36.43
N PHE A 21 3.63 32.52 37.74
CA PHE A 21 2.44 33.11 38.36
C PHE A 21 2.77 33.83 39.68
N SER A 22 3.49 34.95 39.56
CA SER A 22 3.49 36.01 40.57
C SER A 22 4.24 37.22 40.00
N ASP A 23 3.49 38.23 39.53
CA ASP A 23 3.74 39.63 39.90
C ASP A 23 2.74 40.53 39.15
N PHE A 24 1.59 40.73 39.79
CA PHE A 24 0.72 41.88 39.56
C PHE A 24 1.09 42.92 40.62
N ILE A 25 1.77 43.99 40.22
CA ILE A 25 2.08 45.11 41.11
C ILE A 25 0.95 46.14 41.05
N CYS A 26 0.48 46.48 42.25
CA CYS A 26 -0.39 47.62 42.54
C CYS A 26 0.21 48.94 42.04
N ILE A 27 -0.60 49.76 41.36
CA ILE A 27 -0.43 51.22 41.37
C ILE A 27 -1.60 51.83 42.15
N THR A 28 -1.21 52.68 43.09
CA THR A 28 -2.01 53.32 44.12
C THR A 28 -2.94 54.38 43.58
N ASN A 29 -4.20 54.29 44.01
CA ASN A 29 -5.23 55.32 43.83
C ASN A 29 -4.87 56.61 44.58
N GLN A 30 -4.87 57.74 43.86
CA GLN A 30 -5.15 59.03 44.50
C GLN A 30 -6.64 59.10 44.81
N ARG A 31 -6.98 59.02 46.11
CA ARG A 31 -8.31 59.36 46.61
C ARG A 31 -8.50 60.87 46.53
N THR A 32 -9.27 61.34 45.56
CA THR A 32 -10.10 62.53 45.73
C THR A 32 -11.48 62.09 46.20
N VAL A 33 -11.86 62.53 47.39
CA VAL A 33 -13.19 62.33 47.96
C VAL A 33 -14.18 63.09 47.07
N LYS A 34 -14.95 62.38 46.24
CA LYS A 34 -16.14 62.90 45.55
C LYS A 34 -17.37 62.20 46.10
N ALA A 35 -18.44 62.98 46.27
CA ALA A 35 -19.74 62.58 46.81
C ALA A 35 -20.30 61.32 46.14
N ALA A 36 -21.18 60.59 46.84
CA ALA A 36 -21.85 59.41 46.31
C ALA A 36 -22.42 59.70 44.91
N PRO A 37 -22.12 58.86 43.90
CA PRO A 37 -22.49 59.15 42.52
C PRO A 37 -24.01 59.13 42.37
N GLN A 38 -24.60 60.27 42.02
CA GLN A 38 -25.99 60.39 41.62
C GLN A 38 -26.22 59.56 40.36
N THR A 39 -27.20 58.66 40.38
CA THR A 39 -27.59 57.84 39.22
C THR A 39 -28.81 58.49 38.56
N LEU A 40 -28.73 58.77 37.26
CA LEU A 40 -29.81 59.38 36.49
C LEU A 40 -30.41 58.36 35.52
N ARG A 41 -31.74 58.36 35.39
CA ARG A 41 -32.46 57.53 34.42
C ARG A 41 -32.52 58.27 33.09
N VAL A 42 -31.83 57.76 32.07
CA VAL A 42 -31.74 58.38 30.74
C VAL A 42 -32.69 57.66 29.78
N GLY A 43 -33.74 58.35 29.35
CA GLY A 43 -34.65 57.85 28.33
C GLY A 43 -34.01 57.88 26.95
N TYR A 44 -34.15 56.79 26.19
CA TYR A 44 -33.68 56.70 24.81
C TYR A 44 -34.64 55.92 23.91
N ILE A 45 -34.64 56.29 22.63
CA ILE A 45 -35.23 55.50 21.55
C ILE A 45 -34.08 54.68 20.93
N ASP A 46 -34.39 53.52 20.38
CA ASP A 46 -33.47 52.65 19.65
C ASP A 46 -33.05 53.28 18.31
N TYR A 47 -32.17 54.28 18.39
CA TYR A 47 -31.48 54.84 17.24
C TYR A 47 -30.12 54.20 17.12
N ALA A 48 -29.85 53.68 15.93
CA ALA A 48 -28.63 52.97 15.69
C ALA A 48 -27.41 53.87 15.95
N ASN A 49 -26.40 53.35 16.65
CA ASN A 49 -25.18 54.05 17.04
C ASN A 49 -25.36 55.31 17.91
N PHE A 50 -26.55 55.56 18.48
CA PHE A 50 -26.78 56.69 19.40
C PHE A 50 -26.71 56.27 20.87
N ILE A 51 -27.68 55.47 21.33
CA ILE A 51 -27.65 54.76 22.61
C ILE A 51 -28.17 53.36 22.30
N GLU A 52 -27.25 52.40 22.23
CA GLU A 52 -27.56 51.00 21.92
C GLU A 52 -27.12 50.10 23.06
N THR A 53 -27.76 48.94 23.17
CA THR A 53 -27.37 47.89 24.12
C THR A 53 -26.50 46.86 23.41
N GLU A 54 -25.31 46.64 23.95
CA GLU A 54 -24.37 45.61 23.50
C GLU A 54 -24.81 44.21 23.97
N ILE A 55 -24.25 43.17 23.35
CA ILE A 55 -24.55 41.75 23.68
C ILE A 55 -24.27 41.44 25.16
N ASP A 56 -23.29 42.11 25.76
CA ASP A 56 -22.90 41.96 27.16
C ASP A 56 -23.76 42.77 28.15
N GLY A 57 -24.76 43.49 27.64
CA GLY A 57 -25.66 44.36 28.41
C GLY A 57 -25.06 45.73 28.75
N SER A 58 -23.87 46.06 28.25
CA SER A 58 -23.34 47.42 28.31
C SER A 58 -24.01 48.32 27.25
N TYR A 59 -23.78 49.63 27.35
CA TYR A 59 -24.33 50.59 26.39
C TYR A 59 -23.20 51.25 25.61
N SER A 60 -23.44 51.51 24.33
CA SER A 60 -22.51 52.21 23.44
C SER A 60 -23.25 53.21 22.54
N GLY A 61 -22.49 54.04 21.82
CA GLY A 61 -23.03 55.01 20.87
C GLY A 61 -22.71 56.47 21.20
N TYR A 62 -23.09 57.36 20.30
CA TYR A 62 -22.86 58.80 20.38
C TYR A 62 -23.30 59.41 21.71
N GLY A 63 -24.55 59.12 22.12
CA GLY A 63 -25.14 59.62 23.35
C GLY A 63 -24.41 59.08 24.58
N VAL A 64 -24.00 57.81 24.54
CA VAL A 64 -23.28 57.15 25.64
C VAL A 64 -21.88 57.75 25.83
N ASP A 65 -21.13 57.94 24.75
CA ASP A 65 -19.79 58.55 24.82
C ASP A 65 -19.84 60.00 25.31
N TYR A 66 -20.85 60.76 24.88
CA TYR A 66 -21.08 62.11 25.40
C TYR A 66 -21.39 62.07 26.90
N LEU A 67 -22.34 61.21 27.32
CA LEU A 67 -22.71 61.04 28.73
C LEU A 67 -21.52 60.56 29.58
N ASN A 68 -20.65 59.70 29.04
CA ASN A 68 -19.42 59.25 29.70
C ASN A 68 -18.43 60.39 29.93
N GLU A 69 -18.27 61.31 28.97
CA GLU A 69 -17.45 62.51 29.18
C GLU A 69 -18.08 63.45 30.22
N ILE A 70 -19.41 63.57 30.24
CA ILE A 70 -20.12 64.31 31.31
C ILE A 70 -19.87 63.62 32.66
N SER A 71 -19.93 62.30 32.74
CA SER A 71 -19.69 61.52 33.96
C SER A 71 -18.28 61.75 34.52
N LYS A 72 -17.25 61.88 33.67
CA LYS A 72 -15.89 62.22 34.11
C LYS A 72 -15.83 63.56 34.86
N LYS A 73 -16.73 64.51 34.55
CA LYS A 73 -16.80 65.83 35.18
C LYS A 73 -17.73 65.82 36.40
N THR A 74 -18.95 65.30 36.25
CA THR A 74 -20.02 65.33 37.26
C THR A 74 -19.94 64.19 38.29
N GLY A 75 -19.37 63.05 37.91
CA GLY A 75 -19.41 61.81 38.69
C GLY A 75 -20.74 61.05 38.60
N TRP A 76 -21.63 61.43 37.67
CA TRP A 76 -22.92 60.76 37.48
C TRP A 76 -22.79 59.34 36.96
N LYS A 77 -23.75 58.50 37.32
CA LYS A 77 -24.02 57.20 36.68
C LYS A 77 -25.33 57.29 35.91
N TYR A 78 -25.50 56.44 34.92
CA TYR A 78 -26.69 56.45 34.07
C TYR A 78 -27.33 55.07 34.03
N ASP A 79 -28.64 55.04 34.26
CA ASP A 79 -29.51 53.89 34.01
C ASP A 79 -30.34 54.21 32.77
N TYR A 80 -30.20 53.42 31.70
CA TYR A 80 -30.89 53.72 30.44
C TYR A 80 -32.28 53.09 30.42
N VAL A 81 -33.27 53.83 29.92
CA VAL A 81 -34.68 53.41 29.85
C VAL A 81 -35.16 53.52 28.40
N PHE A 82 -35.37 52.37 27.76
CA PHE A 82 -35.92 52.28 26.41
C PHE A 82 -37.44 52.43 26.40
N ASP A 83 -37.98 53.29 25.54
CA ASP A 83 -39.43 53.37 25.24
C ASP A 83 -39.68 54.13 23.92
N THR A 84 -40.93 54.19 23.46
CA THR A 84 -41.35 55.01 22.32
C THR A 84 -41.30 56.50 22.65
N TRP A 85 -41.10 57.38 21.65
CA TRP A 85 -41.02 58.82 21.88
C TRP A 85 -42.18 59.40 22.70
N PRO A 86 -43.47 59.10 22.39
CA PRO A 86 -44.58 59.61 23.19
C PRO A 86 -44.54 59.14 24.65
N ASN A 87 -44.12 57.89 24.89
CA ASN A 87 -43.99 57.34 26.24
C ASN A 87 -42.82 57.97 27.00
N LEU A 88 -41.68 58.22 26.34
CA LEU A 88 -40.54 58.91 26.95
C LEU A 88 -40.91 60.33 27.38
N LEU A 89 -41.68 61.08 26.57
CA LEU A 89 -42.17 62.40 26.96
C LEU A 89 -43.06 62.31 28.21
N ALA A 90 -43.99 61.35 28.26
CA ALA A 90 -44.86 61.13 29.42
C ALA A 90 -44.08 60.73 30.69
N ARG A 91 -43.07 59.86 30.54
CA ARG A 91 -42.17 59.43 31.63
C ARG A 91 -41.29 60.57 32.12
N LEU A 92 -40.79 61.43 31.24
CA LEU A 92 -40.01 62.60 31.63
C LEU A 92 -40.87 63.62 32.38
N GLN A 93 -42.12 63.81 31.94
CA GLN A 93 -43.06 64.72 32.59
C GLN A 93 -43.47 64.24 33.99
N SER A 94 -43.66 62.93 34.17
CA SER A 94 -44.01 62.30 35.45
C SER A 94 -42.82 62.13 36.40
N GLY A 95 -41.58 62.27 35.90
CA GLY A 95 -40.35 62.07 36.67
C GLY A 95 -39.90 60.61 36.78
N ASP A 96 -40.44 59.73 35.94
CA ASP A 96 -40.02 58.32 35.81
C ASP A 96 -38.65 58.18 35.12
N ILE A 97 -38.26 59.18 34.32
CA ILE A 97 -36.91 59.36 33.79
C ILE A 97 -36.45 60.80 34.04
N ASP A 98 -35.14 61.01 34.05
CA ASP A 98 -34.51 62.27 34.48
C ASP A 98 -33.98 63.09 33.30
N LEU A 99 -33.61 62.44 32.19
CA LEU A 99 -32.96 63.06 31.04
C LEU A 99 -33.29 62.33 29.73
N ILE A 100 -33.40 63.05 28.62
CA ILE A 100 -33.42 62.52 27.25
C ILE A 100 -32.28 63.18 26.47
N ALA A 101 -31.54 62.41 25.67
CA ALA A 101 -30.33 62.88 24.98
C ALA A 101 -30.52 63.24 23.49
N SER A 102 -31.61 62.87 22.85
CA SER A 102 -31.85 63.03 21.41
C SER A 102 -32.91 64.08 21.07
N ALA A 103 -33.17 65.03 21.97
CA ALA A 103 -34.34 65.89 21.85
C ALA A 103 -34.12 67.11 20.95
N GLN A 104 -34.93 67.26 19.90
CA GLN A 104 -34.99 68.49 19.11
C GLN A 104 -35.84 69.55 19.84
N TYR A 105 -35.39 70.80 19.75
CA TYR A 105 -36.08 71.95 20.30
C TYR A 105 -37.34 72.30 19.48
N SER A 106 -38.47 72.47 20.15
CA SER A 106 -39.66 73.11 19.59
C SER A 106 -40.32 74.01 20.63
N GLU A 107 -41.06 75.03 20.20
CA GLU A 107 -41.75 75.95 21.12
C GLU A 107 -42.73 75.21 22.05
N ASP A 108 -43.46 74.23 21.51
CA ASP A 108 -44.39 73.39 22.29
C ASP A 108 -43.69 72.56 23.36
N ARG A 109 -42.51 71.98 23.04
CA ARG A 109 -41.73 71.20 24.01
C ARG A 109 -41.07 72.11 25.04
N ALA A 110 -40.57 73.28 24.64
CA ALA A 110 -39.96 74.26 25.53
C ALA A 110 -40.98 74.85 26.53
N ALA A 111 -42.28 74.83 26.23
CA ALA A 111 -43.33 75.17 27.19
C ALA A 111 -43.43 74.15 28.33
N THR A 112 -43.06 72.88 28.09
CA THR A 112 -43.28 71.75 29.03
C THR A 112 -41.99 71.21 29.65
N PHE A 113 -40.83 71.40 28.99
CA PHE A 113 -39.53 70.85 29.38
C PHE A 113 -38.43 71.93 29.31
N ASP A 114 -37.28 71.65 29.91
CA ASP A 114 -36.07 72.48 29.79
C ASP A 114 -34.99 71.74 29.00
N PHE A 115 -34.17 72.51 28.28
CA PHE A 115 -33.13 72.02 27.38
C PHE A 115 -31.74 72.50 27.80
N SER A 116 -30.70 71.75 27.43
CA SER A 116 -29.32 72.22 27.58
C SER A 116 -29.07 73.52 26.81
N ASN A 117 -28.16 74.35 27.32
CA ASN A 117 -27.86 75.67 26.73
C ASN A 117 -27.21 75.56 25.36
N THR A 118 -26.39 74.52 25.15
CA THR A 118 -25.78 74.20 23.87
C THR A 118 -26.35 72.89 23.32
N PRO A 119 -26.48 72.76 21.99
CA PRO A 119 -26.81 71.50 21.38
C PRO A 119 -25.66 70.52 21.59
N ILE A 120 -25.98 69.24 21.58
CA ILE A 120 -24.97 68.19 21.69
C ILE A 120 -24.61 67.64 20.32
N GLY A 121 -25.39 67.92 19.28
CA GLY A 121 -25.11 67.57 17.90
C GLY A 121 -26.14 68.17 16.93
N LYS A 122 -26.02 67.81 15.65
CA LYS A 122 -26.99 68.17 14.60
C LYS A 122 -27.39 66.95 13.80
N GLU A 123 -28.61 66.97 13.29
CA GLU A 123 -29.20 65.92 12.48
C GLU A 123 -29.77 66.52 11.19
N SER A 124 -29.62 65.81 10.06
CA SER A 124 -30.29 66.17 8.80
C SER A 124 -31.55 65.34 8.61
N THR A 125 -32.50 65.86 7.85
CA THR A 125 -33.63 65.08 7.35
C THR A 125 -33.22 64.34 6.08
N LEU A 126 -33.48 63.04 6.04
CA LEU A 126 -33.18 62.13 4.94
C LEU A 126 -34.47 61.69 4.26
N LEU A 127 -34.43 61.66 2.93
CA LEU A 127 -35.50 61.16 2.07
C LEU A 127 -35.01 59.91 1.36
N TYR A 128 -35.70 58.80 1.61
CA TYR A 128 -35.34 57.48 1.07
C TYR A 128 -36.39 56.94 0.11
N THR A 129 -35.95 56.01 -0.74
CA THR A 129 -36.82 55.09 -1.48
C THR A 129 -36.27 53.67 -1.40
N ALA A 130 -37.05 52.67 -1.84
CA ALA A 130 -36.60 51.29 -1.87
C ALA A 130 -35.38 51.11 -2.80
N ALA A 131 -34.37 50.33 -2.38
CA ALA A 131 -33.11 50.18 -3.10
C ALA A 131 -33.24 49.68 -4.54
N ASN A 132 -34.25 48.87 -4.82
CA ASN A 132 -34.49 48.28 -6.14
C ASN A 132 -35.20 49.24 -7.13
N ARG A 133 -35.58 50.46 -6.72
CA ARG A 133 -36.23 51.42 -7.62
C ARG A 133 -35.23 52.18 -8.49
N SER A 134 -35.45 52.09 -9.79
CA SER A 134 -34.65 52.78 -10.82
C SER A 134 -35.32 54.05 -11.38
N ASP A 135 -36.55 54.36 -10.96
CA ASP A 135 -37.33 55.49 -11.49
C ASP A 135 -37.11 56.82 -10.74
N ILE A 136 -36.53 56.79 -9.53
CA ILE A 136 -36.29 57.97 -8.69
C ILE A 136 -34.78 58.11 -8.42
N TYR A 137 -34.22 59.27 -8.77
CA TYR A 137 -32.80 59.61 -8.57
C TYR A 137 -32.63 60.67 -7.49
N TYR A 138 -31.38 60.89 -7.05
CA TYR A 138 -31.07 61.92 -6.07
C TYR A 138 -31.41 63.31 -6.61
N ASP A 139 -32.15 64.11 -5.82
CA ASP A 139 -32.70 65.43 -6.19
C ASP A 139 -33.55 65.43 -7.49
N ASP A 140 -34.16 64.30 -7.84
CA ASP A 140 -35.08 64.18 -9.00
C ASP A 140 -36.51 64.56 -8.63
N TYR A 141 -36.74 65.85 -8.40
CA TYR A 141 -38.04 66.40 -8.01
C TYR A 141 -39.19 66.01 -8.96
N PRO A 142 -39.02 66.03 -10.30
CA PRO A 142 -40.06 65.54 -11.21
C PRO A 142 -40.44 64.08 -10.97
N ALA A 143 -39.49 63.20 -10.66
CA ALA A 143 -39.76 61.79 -10.35
C ALA A 143 -40.42 61.60 -8.97
N MET A 144 -40.17 62.51 -8.03
CA MET A 144 -40.77 62.49 -6.69
C MET A 144 -42.20 63.05 -6.64
N ALA A 145 -42.59 63.85 -7.65
CA ALA A 145 -43.90 64.49 -7.68
C ALA A 145 -45.05 63.46 -7.70
N GLY A 146 -46.03 63.65 -6.81
CA GLY A 146 -47.24 62.82 -6.70
C GLY A 146 -47.04 61.47 -6.00
N LYS A 147 -45.84 61.18 -5.49
CA LYS A 147 -45.53 59.94 -4.77
C LYS A 147 -46.13 59.93 -3.36
N ARG A 148 -46.41 58.73 -2.84
CA ARG A 148 -46.82 58.55 -1.42
C ARG A 148 -45.59 58.62 -0.53
N VAL A 149 -45.63 59.45 0.49
CA VAL A 149 -44.50 59.70 1.40
C VAL A 149 -44.89 59.23 2.80
N GLY A 150 -44.17 58.24 3.31
CA GLY A 150 -44.24 57.81 4.70
C GLY A 150 -43.65 58.87 5.63
N LEU A 151 -44.41 59.26 6.65
CA LEU A 151 -44.07 60.26 7.65
C LEU A 151 -44.31 59.69 9.05
N LEU A 152 -43.41 59.95 9.99
CA LEU A 152 -43.62 59.59 11.39
C LEU A 152 -44.62 60.54 12.06
N SER A 153 -45.52 60.00 12.87
CA SER A 153 -46.46 60.78 13.68
C SER A 153 -45.69 61.62 14.70
N ASP A 154 -45.98 62.93 14.80
CA ASP A 154 -45.34 63.90 15.71
C ASP A 154 -43.82 64.10 15.52
N SER A 155 -43.31 63.78 14.34
CA SER A 155 -41.92 64.02 13.95
C SER A 155 -41.72 65.43 13.39
N TYR A 156 -40.67 66.11 13.87
CA TYR A 156 -40.30 67.45 13.40
C TYR A 156 -39.74 67.41 11.95
N GLN A 157 -39.17 66.29 11.54
CA GLN A 157 -38.66 66.07 10.19
C GLN A 157 -39.76 66.27 9.12
N ASN A 158 -41.03 66.09 9.48
CA ASN A 158 -42.17 66.35 8.60
C ASN A 158 -42.23 67.82 8.16
N SER A 159 -42.07 68.78 9.08
CA SER A 159 -42.07 70.20 8.72
C SER A 159 -40.89 70.55 7.83
N THR A 160 -39.70 70.04 8.15
CA THR A 160 -38.50 70.25 7.34
C THR A 160 -38.67 69.70 5.92
N PHE A 161 -39.32 68.53 5.77
CA PHE A 161 -39.66 67.96 4.47
C PHE A 161 -40.71 68.78 3.70
N PHE A 162 -41.72 69.32 4.37
CA PHE A 162 -42.73 70.15 3.72
C PHE A 162 -42.12 71.44 3.16
N ASP A 163 -41.23 72.08 3.92
CA ASP A 163 -40.49 73.25 3.46
C ASP A 163 -39.56 72.90 2.29
N TYR A 164 -38.88 71.75 2.35
CA TYR A 164 -38.05 71.25 1.25
C TYR A 164 -38.87 71.00 -0.03
N ALA A 165 -40.02 70.32 0.08
CA ALA A 165 -40.89 70.04 -1.06
C ALA A 165 -41.47 71.32 -1.68
N ALA A 166 -41.84 72.29 -0.84
CA ALA A 166 -42.31 73.60 -1.27
C ALA A 166 -41.19 74.42 -1.97
N ALA A 167 -39.98 74.43 -1.41
CA ALA A 167 -38.83 75.14 -1.97
C ALA A 167 -38.43 74.60 -3.36
N HIS A 168 -38.62 73.30 -3.59
CA HIS A 168 -38.26 72.63 -4.86
C HIS A 168 -39.47 72.37 -5.78
N GLY A 169 -40.67 72.82 -5.38
CA GLY A 169 -41.85 72.88 -6.24
C GLY A 169 -42.48 71.54 -6.62
N PHE A 170 -42.42 70.52 -5.77
CA PHE A 170 -43.07 69.22 -6.02
C PHE A 170 -44.13 68.88 -4.97
N GLY A 171 -45.26 68.30 -5.42
CA GLY A 171 -46.33 67.82 -4.53
C GLY A 171 -46.18 66.35 -4.15
N PHE A 172 -46.81 65.92 -3.07
CA PHE A 172 -46.74 64.53 -2.55
C PHE A 172 -48.03 64.14 -1.80
N ILE A 173 -48.19 62.84 -1.51
CA ILE A 173 -49.32 62.29 -0.74
C ILE A 173 -48.80 61.80 0.62
N PRO A 174 -49.05 62.50 1.75
CA PRO A 174 -48.55 62.08 3.06
C PRO A 174 -49.29 60.84 3.59
N VAL A 175 -48.55 59.90 4.18
CA VAL A 175 -49.08 58.73 4.89
C VAL A 175 -48.37 58.63 6.24
N TYR A 176 -49.11 58.67 7.34
CA TYR A 176 -48.56 58.76 8.70
C TYR A 176 -48.45 57.39 9.37
N TYR A 177 -47.32 57.13 10.02
CA TYR A 177 -47.05 55.91 10.78
C TYR A 177 -46.67 56.24 12.23
N PRO A 178 -46.99 55.37 13.20
CA PRO A 178 -46.68 55.61 14.62
C PRO A 178 -45.23 55.22 14.99
N SER A 179 -44.53 54.46 14.16
CA SER A 179 -43.16 53.99 14.41
C SER A 179 -42.33 53.87 13.13
N ASP A 180 -41.00 53.91 13.25
CA ASP A 180 -40.07 53.72 12.13
C ASP A 180 -40.21 52.32 11.50
N ALA A 181 -40.42 51.29 12.33
CA ALA A 181 -40.58 49.91 11.86
C ALA A 181 -41.79 49.75 10.92
N GLU A 182 -42.94 50.33 11.26
CA GLU A 182 -44.14 50.27 10.41
C GLU A 182 -43.98 51.09 9.13
N MET A 183 -43.28 52.23 9.20
CA MET A 183 -42.99 53.05 8.03
C MET A 183 -42.05 52.34 7.05
N MET A 184 -41.07 51.60 7.56
CA MET A 184 -40.15 50.77 6.79
C MET A 184 -40.86 49.57 6.12
N GLU A 185 -41.73 48.86 6.86
CA GLU A 185 -42.56 47.78 6.31
C GLU A 185 -43.44 48.30 5.17
N ALA A 186 -44.05 49.48 5.34
CA ALA A 186 -44.85 50.11 4.31
C ALA A 186 -44.05 50.51 3.05
N LEU A 187 -42.78 50.89 3.19
CA LEU A 187 -41.91 51.16 2.04
C LEU A 187 -41.57 49.86 1.29
N ASN A 188 -41.27 48.79 2.03
CA ASN A 188 -40.95 47.47 1.46
C ASN A 188 -42.13 46.82 0.74
N ASP A 189 -43.33 46.95 1.30
CA ASP A 189 -44.58 46.43 0.70
C ASP A 189 -45.13 47.32 -0.42
N GLY A 190 -44.50 48.47 -0.68
CA GLY A 190 -44.92 49.43 -1.69
C GLY A 190 -46.21 50.20 -1.34
N ALA A 191 -46.57 50.24 -0.06
CA ALA A 191 -47.67 51.07 0.45
C ALA A 191 -47.30 52.57 0.44
N VAL A 192 -46.01 52.90 0.56
CA VAL A 192 -45.45 54.23 0.26
C VAL A 192 -44.31 54.11 -0.76
N ASP A 193 -43.99 55.23 -1.42
CA ASP A 193 -42.95 55.31 -2.45
C ASP A 193 -41.66 55.94 -1.92
N LEU A 194 -41.80 56.82 -0.92
CA LEU A 194 -40.74 57.58 -0.28
C LEU A 194 -40.92 57.53 1.25
N LEU A 195 -39.82 57.71 1.99
CA LEU A 195 -39.78 57.70 3.45
C LEU A 195 -38.96 58.89 3.96
N VAL A 196 -39.48 59.62 4.94
CA VAL A 196 -38.79 60.74 5.59
C VAL A 196 -38.37 60.34 7.00
N THR A 197 -37.08 60.46 7.29
CA THR A 197 -36.53 60.17 8.62
C THR A 197 -35.37 61.10 8.95
N GLY A 198 -34.90 61.08 10.19
CA GLY A 198 -33.70 61.79 10.61
C GLY A 198 -32.42 61.02 10.30
N SER A 199 -31.28 61.72 10.26
CA SER A 199 -29.97 61.08 10.01
C SER A 199 -29.44 60.25 11.18
N LEU A 200 -30.04 60.33 12.38
CA LEU A 200 -29.71 59.46 13.52
C LEU A 200 -30.38 58.09 13.41
N SER A 201 -31.53 57.98 12.73
CA SER A 201 -32.26 56.74 12.44
C SER A 201 -31.85 56.12 11.08
N PHE A 202 -30.57 56.26 10.71
CA PHE A 202 -30.05 55.91 9.39
C PHE A 202 -30.37 54.48 8.94
N HIS A 203 -30.86 54.33 7.70
CA HIS A 203 -31.19 53.05 7.09
C HIS A 203 -30.20 52.69 5.97
N GLN A 204 -29.29 51.74 6.24
CA GLN A 204 -28.22 51.32 5.33
C GLN A 204 -28.70 50.67 4.02
N GLU A 205 -29.86 50.01 4.05
CA GLU A 205 -30.40 49.20 2.95
C GLU A 205 -31.29 49.99 1.99
N LEU A 206 -31.57 51.27 2.29
CA LEU A 206 -32.42 52.11 1.46
C LEU A 206 -31.62 53.02 0.55
N LYS A 207 -32.20 53.37 -0.59
CA LYS A 207 -31.61 54.31 -1.53
C LYS A 207 -31.93 55.75 -1.09
N LEU A 208 -30.91 56.49 -0.71
CA LEU A 208 -31.04 57.91 -0.40
C LEU A 208 -31.33 58.71 -1.68
N VAL A 209 -32.36 59.54 -1.65
CA VAL A 209 -32.78 60.37 -2.79
C VAL A 209 -32.88 61.86 -2.46
N GLY A 210 -32.71 62.23 -1.19
CA GLY A 210 -32.53 63.63 -0.77
C GLY A 210 -32.02 63.73 0.67
N GLN A 211 -31.24 64.77 0.95
CA GLN A 211 -30.78 65.14 2.28
C GLN A 211 -30.88 66.65 2.45
N PHE A 212 -31.59 67.10 3.48
CA PHE A 212 -31.86 68.52 3.69
C PHE A 212 -32.13 68.81 5.18
N GLY A 213 -32.06 70.07 5.56
CA GLY A 213 -32.13 70.46 6.98
C GLY A 213 -30.85 70.13 7.76
N SER A 214 -30.65 70.86 8.85
CA SER A 214 -29.54 70.64 9.79
C SER A 214 -29.96 71.17 11.16
N ASP A 215 -30.74 70.34 11.84
CA ASP A 215 -31.45 70.71 13.05
C ASP A 215 -30.65 70.27 14.29
N PRO A 216 -30.45 71.15 15.28
CA PRO A 216 -29.74 70.81 16.50
C PRO A 216 -30.60 69.92 17.42
N PHE A 217 -29.94 68.98 18.09
CA PHE A 217 -30.54 68.21 19.19
C PHE A 217 -29.78 68.44 20.51
N TYR A 218 -30.51 68.28 21.60
CA TYR A 218 -30.14 68.74 22.94
C TYR A 218 -30.42 67.66 23.98
N PHE A 219 -29.81 67.81 25.15
CA PHE A 219 -30.35 67.17 26.34
C PHE A 219 -31.63 67.88 26.79
N MET A 220 -32.63 67.11 27.20
CA MET A 220 -33.92 67.61 27.68
C MET A 220 -34.26 66.98 29.03
N THR A 221 -34.72 67.81 29.97
CA THR A 221 -35.13 67.39 31.32
C THR A 221 -36.47 68.02 31.71
N GLN A 222 -37.02 67.61 32.85
CA GLN A 222 -38.27 68.16 33.40
C GLN A 222 -38.14 69.67 33.64
N LYS A 223 -39.24 70.41 33.43
CA LYS A 223 -39.29 71.86 33.67
C LYS A 223 -38.81 72.22 35.08
N ASN A 224 -37.97 73.26 35.16
CA ASN A 224 -37.37 73.81 36.37
C ASN A 224 -36.43 72.85 37.14
N ASN A 225 -35.89 71.79 36.50
CA ASN A 225 -34.97 70.86 37.14
C ASN A 225 -33.50 71.34 37.11
N GLN A 226 -33.23 72.44 37.81
CA GLN A 226 -31.88 73.04 37.84
C GLN A 226 -30.82 72.15 38.51
N ALA A 227 -31.24 71.21 39.38
CA ALA A 227 -30.35 70.25 40.00
C ALA A 227 -29.65 69.33 38.98
N ILE A 228 -30.27 69.08 37.83
CA ILE A 228 -29.67 68.36 36.70
C ILE A 228 -29.14 69.35 35.66
N LEU A 229 -29.89 70.40 35.35
CA LEU A 229 -29.56 71.28 34.24
C LEU A 229 -28.28 72.11 34.45
N ASP A 230 -28.04 72.62 35.66
CA ASP A 230 -26.85 73.44 35.95
C ASP A 230 -25.53 72.62 35.86
N PRO A 231 -25.40 71.45 36.53
CA PRO A 231 -24.20 70.62 36.41
C PRO A 231 -23.98 70.09 34.98
N LEU A 232 -25.07 69.77 34.27
CA LEU A 232 -25.02 69.31 32.89
C LEU A 232 -24.44 70.39 31.97
N ASN A 233 -24.98 71.61 32.03
CA ASN A 233 -24.50 72.74 31.22
C ASN A 233 -23.05 73.11 31.55
N ALA A 234 -22.65 73.05 32.82
CA ALA A 234 -21.26 73.32 33.23
C ALA A 234 -20.28 72.25 32.69
N ALA A 235 -20.67 70.97 32.71
CA ALA A 235 -19.87 69.88 32.16
C ALA A 235 -19.71 70.03 30.63
N MET A 236 -20.79 70.33 29.92
CA MET A 236 -20.78 70.54 28.46
C MET A 236 -19.88 71.72 28.06
N ALA A 237 -19.97 72.86 28.75
CA ALA A 237 -19.10 74.01 28.49
C ALA A 237 -17.61 73.67 28.69
N THR A 238 -17.29 72.84 29.70
CA THR A 238 -15.92 72.38 29.94
C THR A 238 -15.42 71.46 28.82
N ILE A 239 -16.25 70.52 28.37
CA ILE A 239 -15.93 69.60 27.27
C ILE A 239 -15.64 70.40 25.98
N GLN A 240 -16.46 71.38 25.65
CA GLN A 240 -16.27 72.21 24.45
C GLN A 240 -14.97 73.04 24.52
N SER A 241 -14.58 73.53 25.71
CA SER A 241 -13.33 74.26 25.89
C SER A 241 -12.09 73.36 25.82
N GLU A 242 -12.14 72.15 26.38
CA GLU A 242 -11.00 71.21 26.39
C GLU A 242 -10.86 70.46 25.06
N LYS A 243 -11.99 70.22 24.38
CA LYS A 243 -12.09 69.43 23.14
C LYS A 243 -12.99 70.16 22.12
N PRO A 244 -12.49 71.20 21.42
CA PRO A 244 -13.30 72.02 20.50
C PRO A 244 -13.96 71.25 19.34
N TYR A 245 -13.42 70.09 18.97
CA TYR A 245 -13.93 69.23 17.90
C TYR A 245 -14.65 67.97 18.42
N PHE A 246 -14.98 67.91 19.72
CA PHE A 246 -15.53 66.70 20.34
C PHE A 246 -16.77 66.17 19.61
N GLU A 247 -17.75 67.04 19.37
CA GLU A 247 -19.01 66.70 18.70
C GLU A 247 -18.79 66.27 17.25
N SER A 248 -17.91 66.97 16.52
CA SER A 248 -17.53 66.61 15.15
C SER A 248 -16.80 65.28 15.09
N ASN A 249 -15.97 64.97 16.08
CA ASN A 249 -15.26 63.70 16.18
C ASN A 249 -16.20 62.55 16.55
N LEU A 250 -17.16 62.76 17.46
CA LEU A 250 -18.20 61.77 17.75
C LEU A 250 -19.08 61.52 16.53
N TYR A 251 -19.47 62.59 15.82
CA TYR A 251 -20.23 62.45 14.58
C TYR A 251 -19.42 61.68 13.53
N LYS A 252 -18.13 61.98 13.39
CA LYS A 252 -17.26 61.22 12.49
C LYS A 252 -17.11 59.77 12.89
N LYS A 253 -17.02 59.49 14.19
CA LYS A 253 -16.88 58.14 14.75
C LYS A 253 -18.11 57.29 14.49
N TYR A 254 -19.29 57.83 14.74
CA TYR A 254 -20.54 57.05 14.71
C TYR A 254 -21.31 57.17 13.39
N TYR A 255 -21.19 58.30 12.66
CA TYR A 255 -22.06 58.59 11.52
C TYR A 255 -21.32 58.90 10.20
N LYS A 256 -19.97 59.03 10.16
CA LYS A 256 -19.26 59.24 8.87
C LYS A 256 -19.40 58.04 7.93
N ALA A 257 -19.27 56.82 8.46
CA ALA A 257 -19.46 55.59 7.70
C ALA A 257 -20.94 55.34 7.35
N LEU A 258 -21.86 55.88 8.16
CA LEU A 258 -23.31 55.81 7.97
C LEU A 258 -23.87 56.97 7.15
N SER A 259 -23.05 57.93 6.70
CA SER A 259 -23.59 59.07 5.93
C SER A 259 -23.90 58.71 4.48
N ASN A 260 -23.49 57.52 4.03
CA ASN A 260 -23.64 57.07 2.67
C ASN A 260 -24.42 55.76 2.68
N SER A 261 -25.58 55.77 2.02
CA SER A 261 -26.28 54.54 1.65
C SER A 261 -25.27 53.57 0.99
N THR A 262 -25.41 52.26 1.25
CA THR A 262 -24.60 51.22 0.59
C THR A 262 -24.72 51.24 -0.94
N THR A 263 -25.73 51.95 -1.43
CA THR A 263 -25.95 52.29 -2.84
C THR A 263 -25.53 53.75 -3.11
N PRO A 264 -24.74 54.01 -4.17
CA PRO A 264 -24.40 55.37 -4.57
C PRO A 264 -25.65 56.19 -4.94
N SER A 265 -25.70 57.45 -4.50
CA SER A 265 -26.81 58.36 -4.78
C SER A 265 -26.56 59.19 -6.04
N PHE A 266 -26.75 58.57 -7.20
CA PHE A 266 -26.55 59.22 -8.49
C PHE A 266 -27.70 60.16 -8.84
N THR A 267 -27.37 61.30 -9.46
CA THR A 267 -28.34 62.14 -10.16
C THR A 267 -28.74 61.47 -11.48
N ARG A 268 -29.82 61.95 -12.09
CA ARG A 268 -30.24 61.47 -13.42
C ARG A 268 -29.15 61.66 -14.48
N GLU A 269 -28.48 62.81 -14.49
CA GLU A 269 -27.37 63.11 -15.40
C GLU A 269 -26.20 62.13 -15.25
N GLU A 270 -25.81 61.82 -14.02
CA GLU A 270 -24.76 60.85 -13.74
C GLU A 270 -25.15 59.43 -14.16
N ALA A 271 -26.41 59.03 -13.94
CA ALA A 271 -26.93 57.73 -14.38
C ALA A 271 -26.94 57.59 -15.91
N GLU A 272 -27.26 58.66 -16.63
CA GLU A 272 -27.19 58.71 -18.10
C GLU A 272 -25.74 58.71 -18.60
N TYR A 273 -24.84 59.42 -17.90
CA TYR A 273 -23.40 59.39 -18.17
C TYR A 273 -22.84 57.96 -18.07
N ILE A 274 -23.16 57.23 -16.99
CA ILE A 274 -22.69 55.85 -16.79
C ILE A 274 -23.07 54.94 -17.98
N GLN A 275 -24.29 55.09 -18.53
CA GLN A 275 -24.76 54.27 -19.66
C GLN A 275 -23.99 54.51 -20.96
N THR A 276 -23.38 55.69 -21.10
CA THR A 276 -22.69 56.11 -22.32
C THR A 276 -21.17 56.24 -22.15
N ALA A 277 -20.67 56.05 -20.92
CA ALA A 277 -19.25 56.14 -20.60
C ALA A 277 -18.42 55.10 -21.37
N PRO A 278 -17.23 55.48 -21.88
CA PRO A 278 -16.32 54.53 -22.51
C PRO A 278 -15.74 53.55 -21.48
N VAL A 279 -15.16 52.45 -21.96
CA VAL A 279 -14.34 51.58 -21.12
C VAL A 279 -13.09 52.37 -20.69
N LEU A 280 -12.90 52.52 -19.38
CA LEU A 280 -11.83 53.31 -18.77
C LEU A 280 -10.60 52.44 -18.55
N LYS A 281 -9.45 52.88 -19.07
CA LYS A 281 -8.17 52.19 -18.91
C LYS A 281 -7.55 52.52 -17.56
N ILE A 282 -7.38 51.51 -16.72
CA ILE A 282 -6.85 51.63 -15.36
C ILE A 282 -5.40 51.19 -15.32
N GLY A 283 -4.48 52.11 -15.04
CA GLY A 283 -3.07 51.80 -14.82
C GLY A 283 -2.86 51.16 -13.45
N VAL A 284 -2.19 49.99 -13.43
CA VAL A 284 -1.89 49.22 -12.21
C VAL A 284 -0.39 49.07 -12.04
N ILE A 285 0.12 49.37 -10.84
CA ILE A 285 1.52 49.12 -10.46
C ILE A 285 1.70 47.62 -10.22
N PRO A 286 2.50 46.89 -11.02
CA PRO A 286 2.74 45.46 -10.78
C PRO A 286 3.69 45.25 -9.57
N ASN A 287 3.67 44.04 -9.00
CA ASN A 287 4.59 43.60 -7.93
C ASN A 287 4.53 44.40 -6.61
N TYR A 288 3.33 44.84 -6.23
CA TYR A 288 3.08 45.64 -5.04
C TYR A 288 2.19 44.92 -4.02
N ALA A 289 2.43 43.62 -3.83
CA ALA A 289 1.68 42.76 -2.93
C ALA A 289 1.65 43.29 -1.47
N PRO A 290 0.51 43.25 -0.77
CA PRO A 290 -0.81 42.79 -1.20
C PRO A 290 -1.68 43.89 -1.85
N MET A 291 -1.14 45.09 -2.06
CA MET A 291 -1.89 46.23 -2.59
C MET A 291 -2.30 46.06 -4.06
N SER A 292 -1.35 45.67 -4.92
CA SER A 292 -1.58 45.43 -6.35
C SER A 292 -0.59 44.41 -6.88
N GLN A 293 -1.02 43.43 -7.65
CA GLN A 293 -0.19 42.42 -8.29
C GLN A 293 -0.66 42.16 -9.71
N TYR A 294 0.27 41.75 -10.56
CA TYR A 294 -0.01 41.25 -11.90
C TYR A 294 0.83 40.01 -12.14
N ALA A 295 0.19 38.84 -12.13
CA ALA A 295 0.84 37.55 -12.33
C ALA A 295 -0.03 36.65 -13.20
N ASN A 296 0.58 35.88 -14.11
CA ASN A 296 -0.12 34.95 -15.00
C ASN A 296 -1.27 35.55 -15.82
N GLY A 297 -1.19 36.85 -16.16
CA GLY A 297 -2.24 37.55 -16.91
C GLY A 297 -3.42 38.03 -16.07
N LEU A 298 -3.37 37.89 -14.74
CA LEU A 298 -4.42 38.30 -13.81
C LEU A 298 -3.95 39.41 -12.89
N PHE A 299 -4.84 40.36 -12.62
CA PHE A 299 -4.66 41.42 -11.63
C PHE A 299 -5.32 41.03 -10.31
N SER A 300 -4.63 41.28 -9.19
CA SER A 300 -5.14 41.02 -7.84
C SER A 300 -4.59 42.04 -6.84
N GLY A 301 -5.18 42.09 -5.64
CA GLY A 301 -4.73 42.96 -4.56
C GLY A 301 -5.79 43.97 -4.12
N ILE A 302 -5.56 44.59 -2.96
CA ILE A 302 -6.49 45.51 -2.29
C ILE A 302 -6.99 46.61 -3.24
N ASN A 303 -6.09 47.28 -3.95
CA ASN A 303 -6.45 48.36 -4.88
C ASN A 303 -7.33 47.85 -6.04
N ILE A 304 -7.07 46.64 -6.53
CA ILE A 304 -7.83 46.03 -7.63
C ILE A 304 -9.23 45.65 -7.18
N ASP A 305 -9.35 45.10 -5.96
CA ASP A 305 -10.64 44.71 -5.41
C ASP A 305 -11.50 45.93 -5.05
N PHE A 306 -10.90 47.01 -4.54
CA PHE A 306 -11.58 48.29 -4.41
C PHE A 306 -12.02 48.83 -5.78
N ALA A 307 -11.15 48.79 -6.81
CA ALA A 307 -11.53 49.21 -8.16
C ALA A 307 -12.67 48.37 -8.74
N ASN A 308 -12.65 47.05 -8.56
CA ASN A 308 -13.73 46.14 -8.99
C ASN A 308 -15.04 46.43 -8.27
N ALA A 309 -14.99 46.72 -6.97
CA ALA A 309 -16.17 47.08 -6.21
C ALA A 309 -16.71 48.46 -6.60
N ILE A 310 -15.84 49.44 -6.89
CA ILE A 310 -16.22 50.74 -7.47
C ILE A 310 -16.86 50.54 -8.85
N GLN A 311 -16.30 49.69 -9.70
CA GLN A 311 -16.88 49.34 -11.01
C GLN A 311 -18.30 48.78 -10.83
N LYS A 312 -18.48 47.83 -9.90
CA LYS A 312 -19.78 47.21 -9.62
C LYS A 312 -20.81 48.22 -9.09
N LYS A 313 -20.42 49.11 -8.18
CA LYS A 313 -21.31 50.11 -7.58
C LYS A 313 -21.64 51.24 -8.56
N SER A 314 -20.67 51.67 -9.37
CA SER A 314 -20.83 52.74 -10.36
C SER A 314 -21.52 52.31 -11.64
N GLY A 315 -21.36 51.04 -12.06
CA GLY A 315 -21.77 50.58 -13.39
C GLY A 315 -20.82 51.00 -14.52
N LEU A 316 -19.72 51.69 -14.22
CA LEU A 316 -18.66 51.96 -15.20
C LEU A 316 -17.97 50.66 -15.62
N LEU A 317 -17.22 50.69 -16.73
CA LEU A 317 -16.46 49.54 -17.22
C LEU A 317 -14.96 49.86 -17.18
N PHE A 318 -14.17 49.00 -16.56
CA PHE A 318 -12.73 49.16 -16.38
C PHE A 318 -11.94 48.11 -17.18
N GLU A 319 -10.85 48.54 -17.79
CA GLU A 319 -9.83 47.69 -18.43
C GLU A 319 -8.49 47.91 -17.72
N TYR A 320 -7.97 46.88 -17.04
CA TYR A 320 -6.70 47.00 -16.30
C TYR A 320 -5.48 46.83 -17.21
N LEU A 321 -4.50 47.71 -17.05
CA LEU A 321 -3.23 47.73 -17.79
C LEU A 321 -2.04 47.68 -16.83
N PRO A 322 -1.07 46.77 -17.05
CA PRO A 322 0.11 46.71 -16.19
C PRO A 322 1.08 47.82 -16.58
N LEU A 323 1.46 48.67 -15.63
CA LEU A 323 2.53 49.65 -15.81
C LEU A 323 3.89 48.95 -15.85
N ALA A 324 4.89 49.53 -16.50
CA ALA A 324 6.22 48.93 -16.50
C ALA A 324 6.85 49.00 -15.09
N ILE A 325 7.63 47.98 -14.71
CA ILE A 325 8.33 47.97 -13.42
C ILE A 325 9.26 49.18 -13.35
N GLY A 326 9.15 49.95 -12.26
CA GLY A 326 9.90 51.19 -12.06
C GLY A 326 9.36 52.42 -12.81
N GLU A 327 8.35 52.28 -13.68
CA GLU A 327 7.66 53.42 -14.30
C GLU A 327 6.88 54.21 -13.23
N ARG A 328 6.99 55.54 -13.28
CA ARG A 328 6.22 56.40 -12.37
C ARG A 328 4.78 56.45 -12.86
N PRO A 329 3.78 56.14 -12.02
CA PRO A 329 2.39 56.06 -12.45
C PRO A 329 1.92 57.31 -13.19
N ILE A 330 2.30 58.50 -12.70
CA ILE A 330 1.94 59.78 -13.30
C ILE A 330 2.42 59.95 -14.75
N GLU A 331 3.57 59.36 -15.13
CA GLU A 331 4.10 59.43 -16.49
C GLU A 331 3.24 58.63 -17.48
N ALA A 332 2.64 57.52 -17.01
CA ALA A 332 1.70 56.73 -17.81
C ALA A 332 0.38 57.48 -18.05
N LEU A 333 -0.05 58.30 -17.09
CA LEU A 333 -1.22 59.16 -17.20
C LEU A 333 -0.95 60.36 -18.12
N ASP A 334 0.18 61.04 -17.96
CA ASP A 334 0.59 62.17 -18.83
C ASP A 334 0.72 61.74 -20.30
N SER A 335 1.25 60.55 -20.54
CA SER A 335 1.40 59.96 -21.88
C SER A 335 0.12 59.33 -22.45
N LYS A 336 -1.01 59.41 -21.74
CA LYS A 336 -2.32 58.85 -22.13
C LYS A 336 -2.30 57.34 -22.39
N LYS A 337 -1.44 56.60 -21.68
CA LYS A 337 -1.45 55.12 -21.71
C LYS A 337 -2.65 54.56 -20.94
N CYS A 338 -3.10 55.28 -19.92
CA CYS A 338 -4.27 54.97 -19.10
C CYS A 338 -5.07 56.25 -18.84
N ASP A 339 -6.35 56.10 -18.49
CA ASP A 339 -7.28 57.18 -18.17
C ASP A 339 -7.29 57.47 -16.67
N LEU A 340 -7.09 56.43 -15.86
CA LEU A 340 -7.11 56.46 -14.40
C LEU A 340 -5.96 55.63 -13.83
N ILE A 341 -5.47 56.00 -12.64
CA ILE A 341 -4.57 55.18 -11.84
C ILE A 341 -5.21 54.94 -10.50
N VAL A 342 -5.25 53.68 -10.08
CA VAL A 342 -5.76 53.28 -8.76
C VAL A 342 -4.59 53.11 -7.79
N GLY A 343 -4.76 53.52 -6.53
CA GLY A 343 -3.73 53.41 -5.50
C GLY A 343 -2.78 54.61 -5.44
N ALA A 344 -3.15 55.74 -6.05
CA ALA A 344 -2.40 56.98 -5.92
C ALA A 344 -2.75 57.67 -4.60
N ASN A 345 -1.76 58.06 -3.79
CA ASN A 345 -2.03 58.70 -2.51
C ASN A 345 -2.38 60.18 -2.67
N ARG A 346 -3.39 60.64 -1.92
CA ARG A 346 -3.75 62.05 -1.79
C ARG A 346 -2.65 62.81 -1.05
N THR A 347 -1.73 63.39 -1.79
CA THR A 347 -0.69 64.27 -1.25
C THR A 347 -1.03 65.73 -1.54
N GLU A 348 -0.59 66.66 -0.68
CA GLU A 348 -0.77 68.11 -0.92
C GLU A 348 -0.27 68.54 -2.29
N LYS A 349 0.85 67.96 -2.75
CA LYS A 349 1.44 68.23 -4.06
C LYS A 349 0.51 67.88 -5.22
N TYR A 350 -0.22 66.77 -5.14
CA TYR A 350 -1.19 66.41 -6.18
C TYR A 350 -2.48 67.19 -6.07
N LEU A 351 -2.99 67.40 -4.84
CA LEU A 351 -4.22 68.18 -4.61
C LEU A 351 -4.09 69.64 -5.06
N GLN A 352 -2.89 70.22 -4.98
CA GLN A 352 -2.62 71.58 -5.43
C GLN A 352 -2.23 71.68 -6.92
N ASN A 353 -2.03 70.55 -7.60
CA ASN A 353 -1.62 70.55 -9.00
C ASN A 353 -2.85 70.58 -9.92
N PRO A 354 -3.07 71.66 -10.68
CA PRO A 354 -4.23 71.79 -11.56
C PRO A 354 -4.21 70.85 -12.76
N ALA A 355 -3.15 70.07 -12.99
CA ALA A 355 -3.09 69.08 -14.06
C ALA A 355 -3.84 67.78 -13.73
N TYR A 356 -4.17 67.53 -12.46
CA TYR A 356 -4.74 66.27 -12.00
C TYR A 356 -5.97 66.49 -11.13
N ILE A 357 -6.88 65.52 -11.14
CA ILE A 357 -8.01 65.43 -10.21
C ILE A 357 -7.92 64.10 -9.48
N LEU A 358 -8.13 64.11 -8.17
CA LEU A 358 -8.15 62.92 -7.33
C LEU A 358 -9.55 62.72 -6.75
N THR A 359 -10.00 61.48 -6.73
CA THR A 359 -11.19 61.09 -5.97
C THR A 359 -10.93 61.19 -4.47
N ASP A 360 -11.99 61.17 -3.68
CA ASP A 360 -11.92 60.86 -2.25
C ASP A 360 -11.16 59.55 -2.03
N SER A 361 -10.58 59.43 -0.84
CA SER A 361 -9.83 58.23 -0.47
C SER A 361 -10.79 57.09 -0.16
N TYR A 362 -10.56 55.93 -0.78
CA TYR A 362 -11.36 54.73 -0.53
C TYR A 362 -10.81 53.88 0.62
N LEU A 363 -9.61 54.17 1.10
CA LEU A 363 -8.93 53.42 2.14
C LEU A 363 -7.94 54.30 2.87
N ASN A 364 -7.84 54.18 4.20
CA ASN A 364 -6.84 54.87 5.00
C ASN A 364 -5.80 53.89 5.54
N ILE A 365 -4.51 54.13 5.29
CA ILE A 365 -3.44 53.17 5.59
C ILE A 365 -2.30 53.88 6.33
N ASN A 366 -1.65 53.19 7.27
CA ASN A 366 -0.44 53.71 7.90
C ASN A 366 0.81 53.18 7.21
N SER A 367 1.70 54.06 6.77
CA SER A 367 3.09 53.72 6.47
C SER A 367 3.88 53.59 7.74
N VAL A 368 4.74 52.59 7.77
CA VAL A 368 5.66 52.30 8.87
C VAL A 368 7.08 52.25 8.35
N SER A 369 8.05 52.50 9.22
CA SER A 369 9.45 52.23 8.89
C SER A 369 9.80 50.78 9.22
N VAL A 370 10.65 50.17 8.41
CA VAL A 370 11.22 48.85 8.66
C VAL A 370 12.74 49.01 8.77
N GLY A 371 13.29 48.51 9.86
CA GLY A 371 14.72 48.56 10.18
C GLY A 371 15.24 47.20 10.66
N ARG A 372 16.54 47.11 10.95
CA ARG A 372 17.15 45.89 11.50
C ARG A 372 16.75 45.68 12.97
N THR A 373 16.34 44.46 13.30
CA THR A 373 15.89 44.08 14.65
C THR A 373 17.02 44.24 15.65
N GLY A 374 16.75 44.96 16.75
CA GLY A 374 17.73 45.22 17.81
C GLY A 374 18.63 46.44 17.58
N GLU A 375 18.57 47.06 16.39
CA GLU A 375 19.16 48.38 16.17
C GLU A 375 18.14 49.47 16.53
N THR A 376 18.47 50.30 17.51
CA THR A 376 17.70 51.52 17.78
C THR A 376 18.12 52.59 16.76
N VAL A 377 17.33 52.74 15.71
CA VAL A 377 17.49 53.82 14.73
C VAL A 377 16.76 55.06 15.23
N ASP A 378 17.49 56.13 15.55
CA ASP A 378 16.87 57.43 15.87
C ASP A 378 16.38 58.06 14.56
N CYS A 379 15.08 58.28 14.48
CA CYS A 379 14.43 58.86 13.31
C CYS A 379 14.72 60.38 13.14
N ASN A 380 15.49 60.97 14.06
CA ASN A 380 15.98 62.35 13.95
C ASN A 380 17.39 62.45 13.34
N ASP A 381 18.10 61.34 13.17
CA ASP A 381 19.43 61.32 12.55
C ASP A 381 19.37 61.44 11.02
N ASP A 382 20.50 61.75 10.38
CA ASP A 382 20.62 61.80 8.92
C ASP A 382 20.70 60.37 8.36
N LEU A 383 19.54 59.78 8.07
CA LEU A 383 19.41 58.39 7.62
C LEU A 383 19.42 58.23 6.10
N THR A 384 19.76 57.03 5.64
CA THR A 384 19.53 56.57 4.27
C THR A 384 18.24 55.76 4.23
N ALA A 385 17.22 56.26 3.52
CA ALA A 385 15.93 55.60 3.36
C ALA A 385 15.82 54.94 1.98
N ALA A 386 15.57 53.63 1.93
CA ALA A 386 15.23 52.93 0.70
C ALA A 386 13.72 53.03 0.44
N ILE A 387 13.31 53.62 -0.69
CA ILE A 387 11.90 53.74 -1.09
C ILE A 387 11.72 53.37 -2.56
N LEU A 388 10.49 53.04 -2.93
CA LEU A 388 10.18 52.69 -4.32
C LEU A 388 10.13 53.92 -5.22
N ARG A 389 10.73 53.81 -6.40
CA ARG A 389 10.71 54.84 -7.45
C ARG A 389 9.31 55.17 -7.95
N SER A 390 8.45 54.16 -8.01
CA SER A 390 7.04 54.31 -8.39
C SER A 390 6.20 55.02 -7.32
N TYR A 391 6.71 55.14 -6.09
CA TYR A 391 5.96 55.59 -4.92
C TYR A 391 6.31 57.03 -4.51
N GLN A 392 5.93 57.97 -5.38
CA GLN A 392 6.23 59.39 -5.23
C GLN A 392 5.70 60.02 -3.94
N SER A 393 4.64 59.48 -3.33
CA SER A 393 4.09 60.01 -2.09
C SER A 393 5.08 59.97 -0.93
N LEU A 394 5.84 58.88 -0.79
CA LEU A 394 6.88 58.79 0.24
C LEU A 394 8.09 59.69 -0.07
N GLU A 395 8.45 59.83 -1.35
CA GLU A 395 9.49 60.79 -1.78
C GLU A 395 9.10 62.22 -1.37
N ILE A 396 7.86 62.62 -1.63
CA ILE A 396 7.32 63.93 -1.25
C ILE A 396 7.29 64.09 0.28
N TYR A 397 6.78 63.09 1.00
CA TYR A 397 6.73 63.12 2.46
C TYR A 397 8.12 63.29 3.09
N LEU A 398 9.10 62.48 2.64
CA LEU A 398 10.48 62.56 3.09
C LEU A 398 11.12 63.90 2.74
N ALA A 399 10.91 64.41 1.52
CA ALA A 399 11.44 65.72 1.12
C ALA A 399 10.90 66.86 1.99
N THR A 400 9.62 66.80 2.41
CA THR A 400 8.99 67.83 3.23
C THR A 400 9.35 67.72 4.72
N HIS A 401 9.36 66.50 5.28
CA HIS A 401 9.47 66.31 6.73
C HIS A 401 10.86 65.85 7.19
N ARG A 402 11.66 65.27 6.28
CA ARG A 402 13.00 64.69 6.55
C ARG A 402 13.99 65.05 5.43
N PRO A 403 14.21 66.36 5.15
CA PRO A 403 15.00 66.81 4.00
C PRO A 403 16.47 66.36 4.00
N ASN A 404 17.01 65.99 5.17
CA ASN A 404 18.40 65.53 5.29
C ASN A 404 18.58 64.04 4.96
N TYR A 405 17.50 63.28 4.77
CA TYR A 405 17.61 61.86 4.47
C TYR A 405 18.16 61.64 3.06
N LYS A 406 19.05 60.65 2.93
CA LYS A 406 19.51 60.18 1.62
C LYS A 406 18.51 59.16 1.08
N ILE A 407 17.96 59.41 -0.10
CA ILE A 407 17.00 58.50 -0.73
C ILE A 407 17.73 57.50 -1.63
N LEU A 408 17.56 56.22 -1.35
CA LEU A 408 17.94 55.13 -2.24
C LEU A 408 16.69 54.63 -2.98
N TYR A 409 16.66 54.81 -4.31
CA TYR A 409 15.53 54.37 -5.12
C TYR A 409 15.62 52.89 -5.47
N CYS A 410 14.54 52.18 -5.19
CA CYS A 410 14.35 50.76 -5.48
C CYS A 410 13.21 50.59 -6.50
N ASP A 411 13.26 49.56 -7.33
CA ASP A 411 12.22 49.32 -8.33
C ASP A 411 11.14 48.35 -7.80
N ASN A 412 11.46 47.52 -6.80
CA ASN A 412 10.52 46.61 -6.13
C ASN A 412 10.60 46.72 -4.59
N PRO A 413 9.54 46.33 -3.84
CA PRO A 413 9.57 46.28 -2.38
C PRO A 413 10.68 45.41 -1.79
N GLY A 414 10.96 44.25 -2.42
CA GLY A 414 12.03 43.35 -1.99
C GLY A 414 13.42 44.00 -2.07
N ASP A 415 13.68 44.81 -3.10
CA ASP A 415 14.97 45.51 -3.27
C ASP A 415 15.20 46.53 -2.14
N ALA A 416 14.14 47.20 -1.69
CA ALA A 416 14.20 48.14 -0.56
C ALA A 416 14.48 47.41 0.76
N MET A 417 13.83 46.26 0.97
CA MET A 417 14.09 45.40 2.13
C MET A 417 15.51 44.81 2.12
N ASP A 418 16.02 44.41 0.95
CA ASP A 418 17.39 43.93 0.78
C ASP A 418 18.43 45.02 1.05
N ALA A 419 18.15 46.27 0.65
CA ALA A 419 19.01 47.41 0.96
C ALA A 419 19.14 47.62 2.47
N VAL A 420 18.04 47.51 3.23
CA VAL A 420 18.06 47.59 4.70
C VAL A 420 18.78 46.39 5.30
N LYS A 421 18.44 45.16 4.88
CA LYS A 421 19.09 43.94 5.40
C LYS A 421 20.60 43.94 5.18
N SER A 422 21.06 44.43 4.04
CA SER A 422 22.50 44.48 3.68
C SER A 422 23.25 45.68 4.26
N GLY A 423 22.58 46.62 4.94
CA GLY A 423 23.20 47.84 5.48
C GLY A 423 23.45 48.93 4.45
N LYS A 424 22.93 48.81 3.22
CA LYS A 424 22.98 49.88 2.20
C LYS A 424 22.02 51.03 2.50
N ALA A 425 20.96 50.74 3.26
CA ALA A 425 20.02 51.71 3.81
C ALA A 425 19.83 51.44 5.31
N ASP A 426 19.47 52.48 6.05
CA ASP A 426 19.19 52.40 7.47
C ASP A 426 17.75 51.92 7.71
N ILE A 427 16.82 52.45 6.92
CA ILE A 427 15.40 52.11 6.97
C ILE A 427 14.78 52.02 5.57
N THR A 428 13.62 51.39 5.49
CA THR A 428 12.69 51.54 4.36
C THR A 428 11.33 51.98 4.90
N LEU A 429 10.56 52.70 4.09
CA LEU A 429 9.19 53.10 4.42
C LEU A 429 8.23 52.42 3.45
N MET A 430 7.19 51.81 4.00
CA MET A 430 6.12 51.16 3.23
C MET A 430 4.84 51.09 4.06
N ASN A 431 3.70 50.86 3.42
CA ASN A 431 2.44 50.65 4.14
C ASN A 431 2.51 49.40 5.05
N ASN A 432 1.78 49.43 6.15
CA ASN A 432 1.76 48.36 7.16
C ASN A 432 1.36 47.00 6.57
N TYR A 433 0.36 46.95 5.68
CA TYR A 433 -0.05 45.70 5.03
C TYR A 433 1.08 45.08 4.20
N MET A 434 1.86 45.90 3.51
CA MET A 434 3.02 45.47 2.74
C MET A 434 4.16 45.03 3.65
N ALA A 435 4.44 45.76 4.73
CA ALA A 435 5.42 45.37 5.73
C ALA A 435 5.07 44.01 6.33
N ASP A 436 3.84 43.83 6.79
CA ASP A 436 3.33 42.58 7.37
C ASP A 436 3.34 41.43 6.36
N TYR A 437 3.06 41.69 5.09
CA TYR A 437 3.14 40.69 4.02
C TYR A 437 4.59 40.26 3.76
N ILE A 438 5.50 41.21 3.52
CA ILE A 438 6.88 40.90 3.11
C ILE A 438 7.70 40.33 4.26
N LEU A 439 7.49 40.78 5.51
CA LEU A 439 8.20 40.27 6.69
C LEU A 439 7.88 38.81 7.02
N GLN A 440 6.81 38.23 6.46
CA GLN A 440 6.58 36.78 6.51
C GLN A 440 7.61 35.96 5.72
N ASN A 441 8.38 36.60 4.83
CA ASN A 441 9.49 35.96 4.15
C ASN A 441 10.69 35.82 5.12
N PRO A 442 11.15 34.60 5.44
CA PRO A 442 12.27 34.35 6.33
C PRO A 442 13.59 34.93 5.83
N HIS A 443 13.69 35.26 4.54
CA HIS A 443 14.81 36.05 4.05
C HIS A 443 14.88 37.41 4.75
N TYR A 444 13.82 37.94 5.35
CA TYR A 444 13.88 39.17 6.13
C TYR A 444 13.89 38.93 7.65
N ASP A 445 14.21 37.71 8.11
CA ASP A 445 14.49 37.43 9.52
C ASP A 445 15.58 38.38 10.03
N GLY A 446 15.27 39.16 11.07
CA GLY A 446 16.14 40.22 11.59
C GLY A 446 15.85 41.62 11.04
N LEU A 447 14.76 41.80 10.29
CA LEU A 447 14.09 43.07 10.10
C LEU A 447 12.81 43.12 10.93
N SER A 448 12.44 44.32 11.39
CA SER A 448 11.21 44.53 12.16
C SER A 448 10.63 45.90 11.90
N VAL A 449 9.31 45.99 12.02
CA VAL A 449 8.59 47.26 11.97
C VAL A 449 9.01 48.15 13.14
N ASN A 450 9.28 49.41 12.83
CA ASN A 450 9.51 50.48 13.79
C ASN A 450 8.41 51.54 13.60
N THR A 451 7.64 51.81 14.66
CA THR A 451 6.52 52.76 14.61
C THR A 451 6.94 54.21 14.85
N ALA A 452 8.23 54.49 15.05
CA ALA A 452 8.73 55.84 15.33
C ALA A 452 8.55 56.82 14.16
N LEU A 453 8.48 56.32 12.93
CA LEU A 453 8.06 57.07 11.74
C LEU A 453 6.77 56.45 11.22
N SER A 454 5.65 57.15 11.43
CA SER A 454 4.37 56.82 10.81
C SER A 454 3.86 57.96 9.96
N TYR A 455 3.32 57.62 8.79
CA TYR A 455 2.70 58.54 7.85
C TYR A 455 1.36 57.94 7.42
N ASN A 456 0.32 58.76 7.35
CA ASN A 456 -0.99 58.30 6.91
C ASN A 456 -1.09 58.43 5.39
N GLU A 457 -1.30 57.31 4.72
CA GLU A 457 -1.53 57.17 3.30
C GLU A 457 -3.03 57.15 3.02
N GLU A 458 -3.46 58.02 2.12
CA GLU A 458 -4.85 58.10 1.64
C GLU A 458 -4.92 57.69 0.15
N PRO A 459 -4.88 56.38 -0.17
CA PRO A 459 -5.10 55.87 -1.51
C PRO A 459 -6.40 56.40 -2.13
N ALA A 460 -6.30 56.83 -3.38
CA ALA A 460 -7.37 57.35 -4.20
C ALA A 460 -7.16 56.97 -5.67
N ILE A 461 -8.14 57.31 -6.50
CA ILE A 461 -8.04 57.23 -7.95
C ILE A 461 -7.63 58.60 -8.46
N ILE A 462 -6.58 58.65 -9.28
CA ILE A 462 -6.11 59.89 -9.92
C ILE A 462 -6.40 59.85 -11.42
N SER A 463 -6.85 60.99 -11.94
CA SER A 463 -7.01 61.25 -13.37
C SER A 463 -6.39 62.60 -13.75
N ARG A 464 -6.32 62.87 -15.04
CA ARG A 464 -5.97 64.19 -15.56
C ARG A 464 -7.13 65.15 -15.39
N ASN A 465 -6.86 66.44 -15.28
CA ASN A 465 -7.89 67.47 -15.15
C ASN A 465 -8.70 67.71 -16.45
N ASP A 466 -8.33 67.07 -17.57
CA ASP A 466 -9.20 66.98 -18.75
C ASP A 466 -10.24 65.84 -18.66
N ALA A 467 -10.30 65.13 -17.53
CA ALA A 467 -11.36 64.16 -17.24
C ALA A 467 -12.70 64.87 -16.96
N ASP A 468 -13.78 64.18 -17.31
CA ASP A 468 -15.15 64.66 -17.09
C ASP A 468 -15.42 64.86 -15.59
N ALA A 469 -15.89 66.04 -15.18
CA ALA A 469 -16.26 66.31 -13.79
C ALA A 469 -17.34 65.34 -13.29
N THR A 470 -18.21 64.87 -14.20
CA THR A 470 -19.24 63.86 -13.95
C THR A 470 -18.63 62.51 -13.60
N LEU A 471 -17.52 62.12 -14.26
CA LEU A 471 -16.79 60.89 -13.96
C LEU A 471 -16.28 60.89 -12.51
N ILE A 472 -15.63 61.99 -12.11
CA ILE A 472 -15.08 62.13 -10.75
C ILE A 472 -16.22 62.14 -9.72
N SER A 473 -17.34 62.80 -10.02
CA SER A 473 -18.53 62.76 -9.15
C SER A 473 -19.06 61.33 -8.97
N VAL A 474 -19.22 60.57 -10.07
CA VAL A 474 -19.65 59.17 -10.04
C VAL A 474 -18.70 58.30 -9.22
N LEU A 475 -17.39 58.45 -9.42
CA LEU A 475 -16.37 57.72 -8.66
C LEU A 475 -16.42 58.07 -7.17
N ASN A 476 -16.51 59.35 -6.80
CA ASN A 476 -16.62 59.79 -5.41
C ASN A 476 -17.88 59.26 -4.73
N LYS A 477 -19.03 59.33 -5.39
CA LYS A 477 -20.29 58.77 -4.85
C LYS A 477 -20.21 57.26 -4.66
N SER A 478 -19.50 56.58 -5.55
CA SER A 478 -19.26 55.13 -5.44
C SER A 478 -18.32 54.79 -4.29
N ILE A 479 -17.22 55.54 -4.13
CA ILE A 479 -16.28 55.41 -3.02
C ILE A 479 -16.96 55.70 -1.68
N ASN A 480 -17.76 56.76 -1.63
CA ASN A 480 -18.43 57.15 -0.41
C ASN A 480 -19.50 56.10 0.01
N SER A 481 -20.08 55.34 -0.93
CA SER A 481 -21.05 54.27 -0.65
C SER A 481 -20.48 52.95 -0.10
N PHE A 482 -19.18 52.87 0.21
CA PHE A 482 -18.61 51.70 0.90
C PHE A 482 -18.98 51.68 2.38
N SER A 483 -19.56 50.56 2.83
CA SER A 483 -19.69 50.29 4.26
C SER A 483 -18.35 49.87 4.87
N THR A 484 -18.21 50.02 6.19
CA THR A 484 -17.01 49.55 6.92
C THR A 484 -16.78 48.06 6.72
N ALA A 485 -17.84 47.25 6.76
CA ALA A 485 -17.77 45.80 6.56
C ALA A 485 -17.26 45.42 5.15
N GLU A 486 -17.76 46.07 4.09
CA GLU A 486 -17.28 45.82 2.72
C GLU A 486 -15.79 46.14 2.56
N SER A 487 -15.36 47.28 3.12
CA SER A 487 -13.95 47.68 3.08
C SER A 487 -13.06 46.71 3.86
N GLU A 488 -13.50 46.27 5.04
CA GLU A 488 -12.78 45.28 5.85
C GLU A 488 -12.72 43.92 5.17
N GLU A 489 -13.80 43.48 4.51
CA GLU A 489 -13.83 42.23 3.75
C GLU A 489 -12.78 42.23 2.62
N ILE A 490 -12.69 43.33 1.86
CA ILE A 490 -11.66 43.51 0.81
C ILE A 490 -10.25 43.45 1.42
N ILE A 491 -10.02 44.12 2.54
CA ILE A 491 -8.69 44.13 3.19
C ILE A 491 -8.35 42.74 3.72
N ILE A 492 -9.26 42.08 4.45
CA ILE A 492 -9.05 40.76 5.05
C ILE A 492 -8.82 39.70 3.97
N ALA A 493 -9.60 39.74 2.89
CA ALA A 493 -9.45 38.84 1.74
C ALA A 493 -8.04 38.92 1.15
N ASN A 494 -7.39 40.09 1.18
CA ASN A 494 -6.06 40.32 0.62
C ASN A 494 -4.90 40.23 1.63
N THR A 495 -5.17 40.16 2.93
CA THR A 495 -4.13 40.20 3.98
C THR A 495 -4.07 38.93 4.81
N ILE A 496 -5.16 38.54 5.47
CA ILE A 496 -5.21 37.36 6.36
C ILE A 496 -5.33 36.07 5.55
N ALA A 497 -6.11 36.09 4.46
CA ALA A 497 -6.32 34.90 3.62
C ALA A 497 -5.16 34.64 2.63
N HIS A 498 -4.33 35.65 2.35
CA HIS A 498 -3.15 35.52 1.50
C HIS A 498 -1.86 35.50 2.35
N SER A 499 -1.47 34.31 2.79
CA SER A 499 -0.11 34.08 3.30
C SER A 499 0.91 34.45 2.21
N TYR A 500 2.08 34.98 2.60
CA TYR A 500 3.15 35.32 1.66
C TYR A 500 3.40 34.19 0.64
N ASP A 501 3.29 34.52 -0.65
CA ASP A 501 3.55 33.58 -1.74
C ASP A 501 5.04 33.25 -1.80
N TYR A 502 5.41 32.18 -1.10
CA TYR A 502 6.78 31.70 -1.07
C TYR A 502 7.24 31.31 -2.48
N SER A 503 8.23 32.04 -3.00
CA SER A 503 8.92 31.57 -4.20
C SER A 503 9.67 30.26 -3.90
N PHE A 504 10.08 29.56 -4.96
CA PHE A 504 10.93 28.37 -4.81
C PHE A 504 12.21 28.69 -4.02
N THR A 505 12.80 29.86 -4.27
CA THR A 505 13.99 30.35 -3.57
C THR A 505 13.70 30.65 -2.09
N ASP A 506 12.55 31.23 -1.76
CA ASP A 506 12.17 31.51 -0.36
C ASP A 506 11.91 30.22 0.41
N THR A 507 11.31 29.23 -0.24
CA THR A 507 11.07 27.91 0.35
C THR A 507 12.39 27.21 0.67
N LEU A 508 13.36 27.28 -0.24
CA LEU A 508 14.72 26.77 0.00
C LEU A 508 15.39 27.49 1.18
N TYR A 509 15.23 28.81 1.28
CA TYR A 509 15.82 29.60 2.37
C TYR A 509 15.15 29.36 3.72
N LYS A 510 13.81 29.37 3.78
CA LYS A 510 13.00 29.10 4.98
C LYS A 510 13.38 27.78 5.61
N TYR A 511 13.47 26.75 4.78
CA TYR A 511 13.81 25.41 5.22
C TYR A 511 15.29 25.11 5.02
N ARG A 512 16.18 26.09 4.91
CA ARG A 512 17.61 25.85 4.59
C ARG A 512 18.30 24.88 5.54
N SER A 513 17.94 24.90 6.81
CA SER A 513 18.42 23.92 7.80
C SER A 513 17.82 22.55 7.55
N ALA A 514 16.52 22.44 7.28
CA ALA A 514 15.87 21.18 6.93
C ALA A 514 16.36 20.63 5.59
N TRP A 515 16.59 21.45 4.56
CA TRP A 515 17.22 21.08 3.30
C TRP A 515 18.67 20.69 3.51
N PHE A 516 19.42 21.38 4.35
CA PHE A 516 20.75 20.93 4.76
C PHE A 516 20.67 19.56 5.44
N PHE A 517 19.72 19.32 6.34
CA PHE A 517 19.51 18.01 6.96
C PHE A 517 19.01 16.96 5.98
N ILE A 518 18.19 17.30 4.99
CA ILE A 518 17.70 16.39 3.94
C ILE A 518 18.86 16.05 3.01
N LEU A 519 19.61 17.04 2.52
CA LEU A 519 20.79 16.84 1.68
C LEU A 519 21.90 16.12 2.45
N PHE A 520 22.09 16.43 3.73
CA PHE A 520 23.00 15.72 4.62
C PHE A 520 22.50 14.30 4.84
N SER A 521 21.20 14.07 5.03
CA SER A 521 20.62 12.73 5.17
C SER A 521 20.67 11.96 3.86
N ILE A 522 20.52 12.60 2.71
CA ILE A 522 20.69 12.01 1.38
C ILE A 522 22.15 11.71 1.12
N ALA A 523 23.07 12.61 1.47
CA ALA A 523 24.51 12.40 1.35
C ALA A 523 24.98 11.32 2.32
N LEU A 524 24.43 11.28 3.53
CA LEU A 524 24.67 10.27 4.55
C LEU A 524 24.04 8.94 4.14
N ALA A 525 22.84 8.93 3.57
CA ALA A 525 22.20 7.74 3.01
C ALA A 525 22.89 7.28 1.72
N ALA A 526 23.43 8.18 0.90
CA ALA A 526 24.24 7.88 -0.28
C ALA A 526 25.62 7.40 0.12
N PHE A 527 26.19 7.92 1.21
CA PHE A 527 27.42 7.45 1.82
C PHE A 527 27.20 6.09 2.47
N PHE A 528 26.11 5.88 3.21
CA PHE A 528 25.72 4.58 3.73
C PHE A 528 25.29 3.64 2.62
N PHE A 529 24.71 4.10 1.52
CA PHE A 529 24.40 3.31 0.33
C PHE A 529 25.67 3.00 -0.45
N TYR A 530 26.65 3.89 -0.48
CA TYR A 530 27.97 3.65 -1.05
C TYR A 530 28.74 2.65 -0.18
N LEU A 531 28.77 2.81 1.14
CA LEU A 531 29.34 1.87 2.09
C LEU A 531 28.56 0.55 2.09
N PHE A 532 27.24 0.60 1.96
CA PHE A 532 26.38 -0.58 1.84
C PHE A 532 26.69 -1.24 0.52
N LYS A 533 26.72 -0.54 -0.62
CA LYS A 533 27.09 -1.07 -1.94
C LYS A 533 28.53 -1.57 -1.95
N GLN A 534 29.47 -0.92 -1.28
CA GLN A 534 30.86 -1.35 -1.14
C GLN A 534 30.94 -2.59 -0.25
N ARG A 535 30.19 -2.64 0.85
CA ARG A 535 30.02 -3.81 1.70
C ARG A 535 29.23 -4.91 1.00
N THR A 536 28.28 -4.59 0.12
CA THR A 536 27.50 -5.54 -0.67
C THR A 536 28.34 -6.02 -1.84
N GLN A 537 29.24 -5.22 -2.40
CA GLN A 537 30.21 -5.63 -3.41
C GLN A 537 31.31 -6.47 -2.76
N GLN A 538 31.75 -6.13 -1.56
CA GLN A 538 32.70 -6.93 -0.80
C GLN A 538 32.03 -8.21 -0.28
N THR A 539 30.77 -8.16 0.14
CA THR A 539 29.96 -9.32 0.49
C THR A 539 29.55 -10.08 -0.76
N ARG A 540 29.34 -9.47 -1.92
CA ARG A 540 29.10 -10.15 -3.20
C ARG A 540 30.37 -10.74 -3.78
N LEU A 541 31.54 -10.15 -3.57
CA LEU A 541 32.81 -10.75 -3.95
C LEU A 541 33.14 -11.88 -2.99
N LEU A 542 32.92 -11.71 -1.68
CA LEU A 542 33.03 -12.78 -0.69
C LEU A 542 31.91 -13.81 -0.82
N GLN A 543 30.73 -13.47 -1.33
CA GLN A 543 29.62 -14.38 -1.62
C GLN A 543 29.80 -14.99 -2.99
N GLU A 544 30.36 -14.34 -3.99
CA GLU A 544 30.70 -14.96 -5.27
C GLU A 544 31.90 -15.88 -5.08
N GLU A 545 32.84 -15.52 -4.22
CA GLU A 545 33.95 -16.37 -3.82
C GLU A 545 33.47 -17.47 -2.87
N SER A 546 32.62 -17.17 -1.89
CA SER A 546 32.00 -18.17 -1.00
C SER A 546 30.95 -19.01 -1.70
N GLU A 547 30.23 -18.53 -2.72
CA GLU A 547 29.26 -19.27 -3.53
C GLU A 547 30.02 -20.01 -4.62
N ASN A 548 31.12 -19.52 -5.17
CA ASN A 548 31.98 -20.35 -6.02
C ASN A 548 32.69 -21.43 -5.19
N LEU A 549 33.14 -21.12 -3.97
CA LEU A 549 33.70 -22.10 -3.04
C LEU A 549 32.62 -23.07 -2.55
N ARG A 550 31.43 -22.57 -2.20
CA ARG A 550 30.30 -23.37 -1.75
C ARG A 550 29.74 -24.20 -2.89
N HIS A 551 29.51 -23.65 -4.08
CA HIS A 551 29.10 -24.40 -5.28
C HIS A 551 30.17 -25.43 -5.69
N ARG A 552 31.48 -25.12 -5.56
CA ARG A 552 32.54 -26.13 -5.76
C ARG A 552 32.58 -27.19 -4.66
N ALA A 553 32.16 -26.86 -3.44
CA ALA A 553 32.09 -27.77 -2.31
C ALA A 553 30.75 -28.53 -2.23
N GLU A 554 29.68 -28.01 -2.82
CA GLU A 554 28.30 -28.49 -2.70
C GLU A 554 27.81 -29.22 -3.96
N CYS A 555 28.37 -28.90 -5.14
CA CYS A 555 27.96 -29.49 -6.42
C CYS A 555 29.01 -30.44 -6.99
N ASP A 556 28.55 -31.43 -7.74
CA ASP A 556 29.38 -32.28 -8.57
C ASP A 556 29.96 -31.47 -9.74
N ALA A 557 31.29 -31.50 -9.89
CA ALA A 557 32.01 -30.68 -10.87
C ALA A 557 31.67 -31.01 -12.33
N LEU A 558 31.17 -32.22 -12.61
CA LEU A 558 30.84 -32.65 -13.96
C LEU A 558 29.44 -32.23 -14.37
N THR A 559 28.43 -32.50 -13.54
CA THR A 559 27.01 -32.36 -13.87
C THR A 559 26.36 -31.05 -13.39
N GLY A 560 26.94 -30.40 -12.38
CA GLY A 560 26.40 -29.19 -11.76
C GLY A 560 25.30 -29.43 -10.72
N LEU A 561 24.81 -30.67 -10.58
CA LEU A 561 23.89 -31.07 -9.52
C LEU A 561 24.58 -31.09 -8.15
N TYR A 562 23.83 -31.18 -7.06
CA TYR A 562 24.44 -31.37 -5.73
C TYR A 562 25.27 -32.65 -5.67
N ASN A 563 26.37 -32.60 -4.92
CA ASN A 563 27.13 -33.79 -4.57
C ASN A 563 26.46 -34.58 -3.44
N LYS A 564 26.96 -35.79 -3.21
CA LYS A 564 26.45 -36.74 -2.22
C LYS A 564 26.25 -36.15 -0.82
N GLU A 565 27.28 -35.50 -0.26
CA GLU A 565 27.21 -34.96 1.11
C GLU A 565 26.17 -33.85 1.23
N THR A 566 26.08 -32.99 0.22
CA THR A 566 25.12 -31.88 0.19
C THR A 566 23.69 -32.38 0.02
N PHE A 567 23.50 -33.39 -0.82
CA PHE A 567 22.20 -34.04 -0.98
C PHE A 567 21.67 -34.60 0.34
N TYR A 568 22.52 -35.27 1.13
CA TYR A 568 22.13 -35.82 2.43
C TYR A 568 21.73 -34.73 3.41
N ALA A 569 22.55 -33.68 3.54
CA ALA A 569 22.25 -32.59 4.46
C ALA A 569 20.96 -31.85 4.08
N LYS A 570 20.82 -31.45 2.80
CA LYS A 570 19.64 -30.70 2.33
C LYS A 570 18.36 -31.54 2.33
N THR A 571 18.45 -32.82 2.01
CA THR A 571 17.29 -33.72 2.06
C THR A 571 16.80 -33.90 3.49
N ALA A 572 17.70 -34.09 4.45
CA ALA A 572 17.34 -34.18 5.87
C ALA A 572 16.65 -32.89 6.33
N GLU A 573 17.20 -31.73 5.95
CA GLU A 573 16.58 -30.44 6.27
C GLU A 573 15.17 -30.31 5.64
N LEU A 574 15.02 -30.63 4.34
CA LEU A 574 13.77 -30.50 3.61
C LEU A 574 12.63 -31.30 4.23
N ILE A 575 12.90 -32.56 4.61
CA ILE A 575 11.88 -33.42 5.21
C ILE A 575 11.53 -32.99 6.63
N HIS A 576 12.43 -32.36 7.39
CA HIS A 576 12.13 -31.86 8.74
C HIS A 576 11.34 -30.55 8.69
N GLN A 577 11.58 -29.70 7.69
CA GLN A 577 10.89 -28.43 7.52
C GLN A 577 9.43 -28.58 7.10
N HIS A 578 9.05 -29.72 6.51
CA HIS A 578 7.71 -29.97 6.00
C HIS A 578 7.08 -31.22 6.66
N PRO A 579 6.80 -31.18 7.98
CA PRO A 579 6.33 -32.34 8.76
C PRO A 579 5.01 -32.96 8.27
N ASP A 580 4.17 -32.18 7.60
CA ASP A 580 2.85 -32.60 7.13
C ASP A 580 2.85 -33.11 5.68
N GLN A 581 4.00 -33.06 5.00
CA GLN A 581 4.13 -33.44 3.59
C GLN A 581 4.82 -34.79 3.44
N LEU A 582 4.35 -35.60 2.48
CA LEU A 582 4.95 -36.89 2.17
C LEU A 582 6.05 -36.72 1.12
N PHE A 583 7.26 -37.15 1.43
CA PHE A 583 8.40 -37.11 0.51
C PHE A 583 8.80 -38.52 0.06
N CYS A 584 9.47 -38.58 -1.08
CA CYS A 584 10.13 -39.79 -1.54
C CYS A 584 11.55 -39.50 -2.04
N ILE A 585 12.40 -40.52 -1.98
CA ILE A 585 13.71 -40.53 -2.66
C ILE A 585 13.62 -41.41 -3.88
N ILE A 586 14.03 -40.88 -5.03
CA ILE A 586 14.19 -41.61 -6.29
C ILE A 586 15.68 -41.67 -6.58
N THR A 587 16.24 -42.87 -6.73
CA THR A 587 17.59 -43.05 -7.26
C THR A 587 17.52 -43.52 -8.71
N LEU A 588 18.53 -43.16 -9.51
CA LEU A 588 18.60 -43.44 -10.93
C LEU A 588 20.02 -43.86 -11.30
N ASP A 589 20.16 -44.96 -12.03
CA ASP A 589 21.44 -45.50 -12.52
C ASP A 589 21.36 -45.78 -14.03
N ILE A 590 22.41 -45.48 -14.80
CA ILE A 590 22.46 -45.76 -16.25
C ILE A 590 22.92 -47.21 -16.46
N GLU A 591 22.14 -48.03 -17.14
CA GLU A 591 22.56 -49.41 -17.40
C GLU A 591 23.77 -49.45 -18.34
N ARG A 592 24.79 -50.21 -17.94
CA ARG A 592 26.00 -50.47 -18.74
C ARG A 592 26.80 -49.21 -19.11
N PHE A 593 26.78 -48.17 -18.28
CA PHE A 593 27.52 -46.93 -18.54
C PHE A 593 29.02 -47.14 -18.81
N LYS A 594 29.66 -48.10 -18.14
CA LYS A 594 31.06 -48.46 -18.42
C LYS A 594 31.31 -48.85 -19.88
N ILE A 595 30.37 -49.57 -20.51
CA ILE A 595 30.47 -49.95 -21.93
C ILE A 595 30.36 -48.71 -22.82
N ILE A 596 29.53 -47.72 -22.43
CA ILE A 596 29.45 -46.44 -23.14
C ILE A 596 30.81 -45.73 -23.10
N ASN A 597 31.46 -45.69 -21.93
CA ASN A 597 32.82 -45.13 -21.79
C ASN A 597 33.87 -45.90 -22.61
N ASP A 598 33.80 -47.22 -22.63
CA ASP A 598 34.76 -48.07 -23.34
C ASP A 598 34.61 -47.97 -24.87
N LEU A 599 33.38 -47.80 -25.38
CA LEU A 599 33.10 -47.73 -26.82
C LEU A 599 33.20 -46.32 -27.40
N TYR A 600 32.79 -45.29 -26.67
CA TYR A 600 32.67 -43.92 -27.17
C TYR A 600 33.64 -42.94 -26.47
N GLY A 601 34.43 -43.43 -25.52
CA GLY A 601 35.37 -42.66 -24.74
C GLY A 601 34.72 -41.95 -23.54
N ILE A 602 35.54 -41.71 -22.51
CA ILE A 602 35.13 -41.04 -21.26
C ILE A 602 34.46 -39.69 -21.53
N ALA A 603 34.99 -38.90 -22.47
CA ALA A 603 34.42 -37.60 -22.82
C ALA A 603 32.97 -37.69 -23.35
N ALA A 604 32.60 -38.76 -24.06
CA ALA A 604 31.22 -38.95 -24.52
C ALA A 604 30.27 -39.34 -23.37
N GLY A 605 30.75 -40.17 -22.44
CA GLY A 605 30.04 -40.50 -21.20
C GLY A 605 29.84 -39.29 -20.29
N ASP A 606 30.86 -38.45 -20.16
CA ASP A 606 30.79 -37.20 -19.40
C ASP A 606 29.71 -36.25 -19.95
N VAL A 607 29.62 -36.12 -21.29
CA VAL A 607 28.56 -35.31 -21.94
C VAL A 607 27.17 -35.93 -21.72
N LEU A 608 27.07 -37.26 -21.69
CA LEU A 608 25.81 -37.95 -21.37
C LEU A 608 25.38 -37.66 -19.93
N LEU A 609 26.28 -37.80 -18.96
CA LEU A 609 26.01 -37.48 -17.54
C LEU A 609 25.62 -36.01 -17.36
N GLN A 610 26.29 -35.09 -18.05
CA GLN A 610 25.95 -33.66 -18.05
C GLN A 610 24.53 -33.39 -18.55
N LYS A 611 24.16 -33.99 -19.67
CA LYS A 611 22.82 -33.80 -20.24
C LYS A 611 21.74 -34.48 -19.41
N LEU A 612 22.04 -35.65 -18.84
CA LEU A 612 21.13 -36.34 -17.92
C LEU A 612 20.93 -35.54 -16.63
N GLY A 613 22.00 -34.94 -16.08
CA GLY A 613 21.89 -34.06 -14.92
C GLY A 613 20.94 -32.89 -15.18
N ARG A 614 21.10 -32.20 -16.31
CA ARG A 614 20.18 -31.12 -16.73
C ARG A 614 18.75 -31.60 -16.95
N PHE A 615 18.59 -32.81 -17.51
CA PHE A 615 17.28 -33.40 -17.69
C PHE A 615 16.58 -33.63 -16.34
N ILE A 616 17.29 -34.24 -15.38
CA ILE A 616 16.78 -34.55 -14.04
C ILE A 616 16.39 -33.26 -13.31
N GLU A 617 17.25 -32.24 -13.34
CA GLU A 617 16.96 -30.95 -12.71
C GLU A 617 15.73 -30.25 -13.32
N GLY A 618 15.57 -30.33 -14.64
CA GLY A 618 14.43 -29.71 -15.33
C GLY A 618 13.10 -30.48 -15.23
N ASN A 619 13.13 -31.76 -14.86
CA ASN A 619 11.96 -32.65 -14.93
C ASN A 619 11.66 -33.40 -13.63
N ALA A 620 12.37 -33.12 -12.53
CA ALA A 620 12.16 -33.82 -11.26
C ALA A 620 10.67 -33.76 -10.82
N PRO A 621 10.08 -34.89 -10.41
CA PRO A 621 8.65 -34.97 -10.12
C PRO A 621 8.34 -34.32 -8.77
N GLY A 622 7.33 -33.46 -8.71
CA GLY A 622 6.83 -32.89 -7.44
C GLY A 622 7.74 -31.80 -6.86
N GLN A 623 7.13 -30.75 -6.29
CA GLN A 623 7.86 -29.61 -5.71
C GLN A 623 7.48 -29.47 -4.24
N PRO A 624 8.43 -29.19 -3.32
CA PRO A 624 9.86 -28.98 -3.56
C PRO A 624 10.64 -30.28 -3.86
N PHE A 625 11.75 -30.15 -4.59
CA PHE A 625 12.69 -31.25 -4.83
C PHE A 625 14.16 -30.85 -4.64
N ILE A 626 15.03 -31.84 -4.45
CA ILE A 626 16.49 -31.75 -4.42
C ILE A 626 17.03 -32.83 -5.35
N THR A 627 17.95 -32.50 -6.25
CA THR A 627 18.58 -33.44 -7.19
C THR A 627 20.09 -33.51 -6.96
N SER A 628 20.69 -34.67 -7.20
CA SER A 628 22.10 -34.91 -6.97
C SER A 628 22.67 -35.96 -7.92
N ARG A 629 23.97 -35.87 -8.16
CA ARG A 629 24.79 -37.01 -8.59
C ARG A 629 25.53 -37.53 -7.36
N LEU A 630 25.23 -38.78 -6.96
CA LEU A 630 25.83 -39.40 -5.78
C LEU A 630 27.27 -39.83 -6.07
N ASP A 631 27.47 -40.62 -7.12
CA ASP A 631 28.76 -41.07 -7.65
C ASP A 631 28.59 -41.63 -9.07
N SER A 632 29.67 -41.76 -9.85
CA SER A 632 29.68 -42.39 -11.19
C SER A 632 28.47 -42.02 -12.09
N ASP A 633 27.53 -42.93 -12.28
CA ASP A 633 26.33 -42.84 -13.08
C ASP A 633 25.05 -42.84 -12.22
N ASN A 634 25.20 -42.77 -10.90
CA ASN A 634 24.13 -42.73 -9.92
C ASN A 634 23.68 -41.31 -9.60
N PHE A 635 22.38 -41.09 -9.78
CA PHE A 635 21.69 -39.86 -9.44
C PHE A 635 20.64 -40.12 -8.35
N ALA A 636 20.31 -39.07 -7.59
CA ALA A 636 19.27 -39.11 -6.58
C ALA A 636 18.39 -37.87 -6.64
N ILE A 637 17.12 -38.04 -6.31
CA ILE A 637 16.10 -37.01 -6.26
C ILE A 637 15.32 -37.19 -4.96
N CYS A 638 15.32 -36.21 -4.07
CA CYS A 638 14.31 -36.13 -3.01
C CYS A 638 13.21 -35.20 -3.49
N CYS A 639 11.94 -35.61 -3.41
CA CYS A 639 10.84 -34.77 -3.89
C CYS A 639 9.54 -35.04 -3.15
N LEU A 640 8.66 -34.04 -3.18
CA LEU A 640 7.29 -34.19 -2.69
C LEU A 640 6.58 -35.30 -3.47
N TRP A 641 5.96 -36.23 -2.75
CA TRP A 641 5.22 -37.32 -3.36
C TRP A 641 3.93 -36.80 -4.02
N GLU A 642 3.90 -36.88 -5.35
CA GLU A 642 2.72 -36.59 -6.17
C GLU A 642 2.50 -37.73 -7.17
N GLU A 643 1.56 -38.63 -6.87
CA GLU A 643 1.30 -39.85 -7.67
C GLU A 643 1.11 -39.56 -9.17
N LYS A 644 0.47 -38.44 -9.51
CA LYS A 644 0.18 -38.06 -10.90
C LYS A 644 1.41 -37.60 -11.70
N LYS A 645 2.50 -37.16 -11.05
CA LYS A 645 3.69 -36.61 -11.72
C LYS A 645 4.76 -37.66 -12.03
N LEU A 646 4.72 -38.80 -11.33
CA LEU A 646 5.70 -39.87 -11.49
C LEU A 646 5.65 -40.55 -12.88
N PRO A 647 4.46 -40.82 -13.48
CA PRO A 647 4.37 -41.35 -14.84
C PRO A 647 4.99 -40.40 -15.89
N ASP A 648 4.76 -39.09 -15.75
CA ASP A 648 5.27 -38.07 -16.67
C ASP A 648 6.80 -38.01 -16.62
N PHE A 649 7.39 -37.95 -15.41
CA PHE A 649 8.84 -38.01 -15.24
C PHE A 649 9.44 -39.26 -15.88
N ARG A 650 8.82 -40.43 -15.62
CA ARG A 650 9.28 -41.70 -16.19
C ARG A 650 9.22 -41.70 -17.72
N GLN A 651 8.16 -41.16 -18.30
CA GLN A 651 8.00 -41.09 -19.75
C GLN A 651 9.03 -40.14 -20.37
N HIS A 652 9.18 -38.94 -19.82
CA HIS A 652 10.16 -37.96 -20.30
C HIS A 652 11.60 -38.49 -20.20
N LEU A 653 11.94 -39.19 -19.12
CA LEU A 653 13.27 -39.78 -18.93
C LEU A 653 13.56 -40.85 -19.98
N ARG A 654 12.57 -41.71 -20.24
CA ARG A 654 12.66 -42.74 -21.28
C ARG A 654 12.86 -42.11 -22.66
N ASP A 655 12.07 -41.09 -22.99
CA ASP A 655 12.16 -40.41 -24.27
C ASP A 655 13.49 -39.67 -24.45
N PHE A 656 14.00 -39.05 -23.38
CA PHE A 656 15.32 -38.41 -23.36
C PHE A 656 16.45 -39.40 -23.65
N LEU A 657 16.49 -40.53 -22.95
CA LEU A 657 17.54 -41.54 -23.12
C LEU A 657 17.44 -42.25 -24.48
N LYS A 658 16.23 -42.52 -24.96
CA LYS A 658 15.98 -43.15 -26.26
C LYS A 658 16.41 -42.30 -27.44
N HIS A 659 16.23 -40.98 -27.38
CA HIS A 659 16.58 -40.05 -28.45
C HIS A 659 17.97 -39.42 -28.29
N TYR A 660 18.77 -39.91 -27.32
CA TYR A 660 20.12 -39.43 -27.14
C TYR A 660 20.99 -39.78 -28.36
N PRO A 661 21.81 -38.86 -28.91
CA PRO A 661 22.52 -39.04 -30.17
C PRO A 661 23.78 -39.93 -30.04
N LEU A 662 23.64 -41.11 -29.44
CA LEU A 662 24.63 -42.19 -29.46
C LEU A 662 24.01 -43.41 -30.13
N ASN A 663 24.79 -44.13 -30.94
CA ASN A 663 24.32 -45.37 -31.56
C ASN A 663 24.37 -46.54 -30.57
N PHE A 664 23.76 -46.35 -29.40
CA PHE A 664 23.71 -47.27 -28.28
C PHE A 664 22.34 -47.12 -27.61
N ASN A 665 21.68 -48.23 -27.27
CA ASN A 665 20.39 -48.16 -26.57
C ASN A 665 20.64 -47.84 -25.09
N ILE A 666 20.46 -46.58 -24.71
CA ILE A 666 20.68 -46.13 -23.34
C ILE A 666 19.40 -46.36 -22.53
N THR A 667 19.51 -47.13 -21.45
CA THR A 667 18.42 -47.37 -20.50
C THR A 667 18.87 -46.96 -19.11
N SER A 668 17.91 -46.68 -18.23
CA SER A 668 18.18 -46.38 -16.83
C SER A 668 17.26 -47.20 -15.91
N ARG A 669 17.72 -47.37 -14.68
CA ARG A 669 17.00 -48.04 -13.60
C ARG A 669 16.69 -47.03 -12.54
N CYS A 670 15.43 -46.96 -12.13
CA CYS A 670 14.99 -46.08 -11.07
C CYS A 670 14.45 -46.88 -9.88
N GLY A 671 14.77 -46.45 -8.68
CA GLY A 671 14.23 -47.00 -7.44
C GLY A 671 13.66 -45.90 -6.58
N LEU A 672 12.53 -46.17 -5.92
CA LEU A 672 11.81 -45.18 -5.12
C LEU A 672 11.64 -45.67 -3.69
N TYR A 673 11.98 -44.82 -2.72
CA TYR A 673 11.72 -45.03 -1.30
C TYR A 673 10.77 -43.96 -0.77
N PHE A 674 9.65 -44.38 -0.17
CA PHE A 674 8.78 -43.48 0.58
C PHE A 674 9.40 -43.15 1.93
N ILE A 675 9.50 -41.87 2.25
CA ILE A 675 10.04 -41.43 3.54
C ILE A 675 8.97 -41.66 4.61
N GLN A 676 9.07 -42.79 5.31
CA GLN A 676 8.16 -43.17 6.40
C GLN A 676 8.64 -42.68 7.76
N ASP A 677 9.94 -42.85 8.02
CA ASP A 677 10.62 -42.35 9.22
C ASP A 677 11.58 -41.23 8.81
N ARG A 678 11.36 -40.03 9.38
CA ARG A 678 12.13 -38.82 9.08
C ARG A 678 13.46 -38.75 9.84
N ASP A 679 13.59 -39.52 10.92
CA ASP A 679 14.82 -39.59 11.73
C ASP A 679 15.86 -40.55 11.10
N THR A 680 15.44 -41.37 10.14
CA THR A 680 16.34 -42.24 9.39
C THR A 680 17.38 -41.39 8.63
N PRO A 681 18.69 -41.68 8.74
CA PRO A 681 19.71 -40.99 7.95
C PRO A 681 19.48 -41.10 6.44
N VAL A 682 19.61 -40.00 5.70
CA VAL A 682 19.30 -39.94 4.25
C VAL A 682 20.12 -40.92 3.42
N HIS A 683 21.37 -41.20 3.79
CA HIS A 683 22.18 -42.20 3.08
C HIS A 683 21.51 -43.59 3.10
N LEU A 684 20.88 -43.98 4.22
CA LEU A 684 20.13 -45.23 4.32
C LEU A 684 18.83 -45.17 3.49
N MET A 685 18.20 -44.00 3.38
CA MET A 685 17.04 -43.82 2.52
C MET A 685 17.41 -43.98 1.03
N CYS A 686 18.57 -43.46 0.61
CA CYS A 686 19.12 -43.69 -0.72
C CYS A 686 19.47 -45.16 -0.94
N ASP A 687 20.06 -45.83 0.05
CA ASP A 687 20.33 -47.26 -0.04
C ASP A 687 19.04 -48.07 -0.21
N ARG A 688 17.96 -47.69 0.47
CA ARG A 688 16.61 -48.28 0.28
C ARG A 688 16.06 -48.03 -1.12
N ALA A 689 16.17 -46.80 -1.63
CA ALA A 689 15.79 -46.51 -3.01
C ALA A 689 16.64 -47.31 -4.02
N ASN A 690 17.95 -47.43 -3.82
CA ASN A 690 18.83 -48.25 -4.66
C ASN A 690 18.47 -49.74 -4.59
N MET A 691 18.16 -50.27 -3.41
CA MET A 691 17.65 -51.65 -3.26
C MET A 691 16.38 -51.87 -4.11
N ALA A 692 15.50 -50.87 -4.18
CA ALA A 692 14.35 -50.92 -5.08
C ALA A 692 14.75 -50.90 -6.56
N ALA A 693 15.70 -50.06 -6.96
CA ALA A 693 16.20 -50.00 -8.34
C ALA A 693 16.79 -51.35 -8.81
N GLU A 694 17.35 -52.14 -7.90
CA GLU A 694 17.86 -53.48 -8.20
C GLU A 694 16.78 -54.46 -8.66
N LYS A 695 15.53 -54.33 -8.18
CA LYS A 695 14.40 -55.18 -8.63
C LYS A 695 14.12 -55.11 -10.13
N VAL A 696 14.50 -54.00 -10.77
CA VAL A 696 14.24 -53.74 -12.18
C VAL A 696 15.50 -53.89 -13.05
N ARG A 697 16.60 -54.42 -12.48
CA ARG A 697 17.84 -54.67 -13.22
C ARG A 697 17.61 -55.64 -14.38
N GLY A 698 17.92 -55.21 -15.61
CA GLY A 698 17.78 -56.05 -16.80
C GLY A 698 16.35 -56.26 -17.29
N SER A 699 15.36 -55.55 -16.72
CA SER A 699 13.98 -55.58 -17.18
C SER A 699 13.74 -54.53 -18.28
N GLU A 700 13.31 -54.97 -19.46
CA GLU A 700 12.93 -54.08 -20.57
C GLU A 700 11.54 -53.43 -20.38
N LEU A 701 10.71 -53.97 -19.48
CA LEU A 701 9.30 -53.60 -19.29
C LEU A 701 9.08 -52.60 -18.15
N SER A 702 9.81 -52.76 -17.04
CA SER A 702 9.77 -51.87 -15.87
C SER A 702 11.13 -51.25 -15.61
N HIS A 703 11.17 -49.92 -15.50
CA HIS A 703 12.38 -49.13 -15.22
C HIS A 703 12.27 -48.40 -13.87
N LEU A 704 11.22 -48.67 -13.09
CA LEU A 704 10.97 -48.06 -11.80
C LEU A 704 10.42 -49.11 -10.84
N ALA A 705 11.00 -49.20 -9.64
CA ALA A 705 10.50 -50.04 -8.56
C ALA A 705 10.39 -49.27 -7.24
N PHE A 706 9.46 -49.70 -6.40
CA PHE A 706 9.22 -49.13 -5.07
C PHE A 706 9.89 -50.01 -4.02
N TYR A 707 10.47 -49.36 -3.01
CA TYR A 707 11.03 -50.01 -1.85
C TYR A 707 9.90 -50.54 -0.96
N ASP A 708 10.08 -51.76 -0.50
CA ASP A 708 9.29 -52.41 0.54
C ASP A 708 10.27 -53.03 1.56
N ASP A 709 9.92 -53.10 2.83
CA ASP A 709 10.81 -53.67 3.86
C ASP A 709 11.11 -55.15 3.61
N ALA A 710 10.19 -55.86 2.94
CA ALA A 710 10.37 -57.25 2.51
C ALA A 710 11.62 -57.46 1.65
N GLN A 711 12.05 -56.47 0.85
CA GLN A 711 13.30 -56.54 0.07
C GLN A 711 14.55 -56.60 0.94
N ARG A 712 14.62 -55.76 1.97
CA ARG A 712 15.81 -55.70 2.82
C ARG A 712 15.94 -57.00 3.62
N ASP A 713 14.83 -57.52 4.13
CA ASP A 713 14.82 -58.79 4.83
C ASP A 713 15.22 -59.95 3.90
N SER A 714 14.73 -59.95 2.65
CA SER A 714 15.13 -60.93 1.64
C SER A 714 16.63 -60.85 1.29
N LEU A 715 17.19 -59.65 1.17
CA LEU A 715 18.62 -59.45 0.89
C LEU A 715 19.50 -59.89 2.07
N LEU A 716 19.09 -59.59 3.30
CA LEU A 716 19.77 -60.05 4.50
C LEU A 716 19.72 -61.58 4.64
N GLN A 717 18.59 -62.19 4.30
CA GLN A 717 18.43 -63.65 4.29
C GLN A 717 19.28 -64.30 3.20
N GLU A 718 19.31 -63.75 1.99
CA GLU A 718 20.15 -64.22 0.87
C GLU A 718 21.64 -64.17 1.25
N GLN A 719 22.10 -63.05 1.83
CA GLN A 719 23.48 -62.92 2.28
C GLN A 719 23.84 -63.93 3.38
N TRP A 720 22.93 -64.18 4.33
CA TRP A 720 23.13 -65.20 5.36
C TRP A 720 23.27 -66.61 4.76
N ILE A 721 22.42 -66.98 3.80
CA ILE A 721 22.49 -68.27 3.09
C ILE A 721 23.84 -68.44 2.38
N LEU A 722 24.31 -67.39 1.69
CA LEU A 722 25.59 -67.42 0.99
C LEU A 722 26.79 -67.54 1.94
N ASN A 723 26.72 -66.92 3.12
CA ASN A 723 27.78 -67.03 4.11
C ASN A 723 27.89 -68.46 4.69
N GLU A 724 26.78 -69.19 4.82
CA GLU A 724 26.75 -70.54 5.40
C GLU A 724 27.05 -71.67 4.39
N MET A 725 26.97 -71.42 3.08
CA MET A 725 26.90 -72.45 2.05
C MET A 725 28.06 -73.47 2.06
N GLU A 726 29.31 -72.99 2.13
CA GLU A 726 30.51 -73.85 2.11
C GLU A 726 30.59 -74.68 3.40
N HIS A 727 30.29 -74.06 4.55
CA HIS A 727 30.28 -74.74 5.84
C HIS A 727 29.18 -75.81 5.91
N ALA A 728 27.98 -75.51 5.43
CA ALA A 728 26.85 -76.44 5.41
C ALA A 728 27.14 -77.69 4.58
N LEU A 729 27.78 -77.55 3.40
CA LEU A 729 28.18 -78.68 2.58
C LEU A 729 29.31 -79.49 3.23
N ALA A 730 30.33 -78.83 3.77
CA ALA A 730 31.46 -79.50 4.43
C ALA A 730 31.05 -80.25 5.72
N SER A 731 30.05 -79.73 6.44
CA SER A 731 29.55 -80.32 7.69
C SER A 731 28.40 -81.33 7.48
N GLY A 732 28.09 -81.69 6.23
CA GLY A 732 27.09 -82.72 5.91
C GLY A 732 25.65 -82.32 6.26
N GLN A 733 25.33 -81.03 6.25
CA GLN A 733 23.98 -80.53 6.55
C GLN A 733 23.00 -80.72 5.39
N PHE A 734 23.50 -80.93 4.17
CA PHE A 734 22.67 -81.30 3.03
C PHE A 734 22.46 -82.82 2.99
N CYS A 735 21.22 -83.23 2.72
CA CYS A 735 20.86 -84.63 2.54
C CYS A 735 19.85 -84.80 1.40
N VAL A 736 19.72 -86.02 0.88
CA VAL A 736 18.80 -86.34 -0.22
C VAL A 736 17.56 -87.03 0.33
N TYR A 737 16.41 -86.48 0.00
CA TYR A 737 15.09 -87.09 0.21
C TYR A 737 14.62 -87.65 -1.13
N PHE A 738 13.81 -88.70 -1.10
CA PHE A 738 13.26 -89.32 -2.30
C PHE A 738 11.74 -89.17 -2.31
N GLN A 739 11.19 -88.62 -3.37
CA GLN A 739 9.74 -88.60 -3.59
C GLN A 739 9.36 -89.67 -4.60
N PRO A 740 8.56 -90.69 -4.24
CA PRO A 740 8.15 -91.72 -5.18
C PRO A 740 7.25 -91.15 -6.30
N LYS A 741 7.44 -91.70 -7.50
CA LYS A 741 6.58 -91.52 -8.68
C LYS A 741 5.72 -92.76 -8.84
N TYR A 742 4.44 -92.56 -9.19
CA TYR A 742 3.46 -93.65 -9.26
C TYR A 742 2.81 -93.71 -10.64
N GLN A 743 2.62 -94.92 -11.17
CA GLN A 743 1.81 -95.11 -12.35
C GLN A 743 0.34 -94.75 -12.04
N ALA A 744 -0.26 -93.87 -12.84
CA ALA A 744 -1.55 -93.27 -12.51
C ALA A 744 -2.68 -94.30 -12.32
N LYS A 745 -2.71 -95.36 -13.15
CA LYS A 745 -3.79 -96.37 -13.14
C LYS A 745 -3.65 -97.43 -12.06
N SER A 746 -2.46 -98.00 -11.86
CA SER A 746 -2.22 -99.10 -10.92
C SER A 746 -1.82 -98.64 -9.53
N GLY A 747 -1.34 -97.40 -9.39
CA GLY A 747 -0.78 -96.89 -8.14
C GLY A 747 0.53 -97.57 -7.72
N GLN A 748 1.21 -98.27 -8.64
CA GLN A 748 2.53 -98.86 -8.37
C GLN A 748 3.64 -97.83 -8.54
N ILE A 749 4.72 -97.98 -7.77
CA ILE A 749 5.91 -97.14 -7.89
C ILE A 749 6.60 -97.42 -9.22
N THR A 750 6.92 -96.36 -9.97
CA THR A 750 7.63 -96.40 -11.25
C THR A 750 9.02 -95.81 -11.16
N GLY A 751 9.26 -94.94 -10.17
CA GLY A 751 10.49 -94.18 -10.02
C GLY A 751 10.49 -93.35 -8.75
N SER A 752 11.49 -92.50 -8.60
CA SER A 752 11.47 -91.43 -7.60
C SER A 752 12.27 -90.21 -8.04
N GLU A 753 12.04 -89.08 -7.40
CA GLU A 753 12.85 -87.87 -7.57
C GLU A 753 13.73 -87.64 -6.34
N ALA A 754 15.02 -87.40 -6.58
CA ALA A 754 15.99 -87.03 -5.56
C ALA A 754 15.94 -85.52 -5.30
N LEU A 755 15.53 -85.17 -4.09
CA LEU A 755 15.30 -83.80 -3.66
C LEU A 755 16.23 -83.44 -2.51
N VAL A 756 17.05 -82.40 -2.70
CA VAL A 756 17.94 -81.92 -1.65
C VAL A 756 17.16 -81.31 -0.48
N ARG A 757 17.64 -81.51 0.75
CA ARG A 757 17.16 -80.85 1.97
C ARG A 757 18.34 -80.33 2.76
N TRP A 758 18.21 -79.11 3.28
CA TRP A 758 19.21 -78.54 4.18
C TRP A 758 18.70 -78.65 5.62
N ILE A 759 19.34 -79.52 6.40
CA ILE A 759 19.04 -79.75 7.81
C ILE A 759 20.01 -78.91 8.63
N HIS A 760 19.60 -77.69 8.99
CA HIS A 760 20.43 -76.78 9.77
C HIS A 760 20.29 -77.08 11.28
N PRO A 761 21.37 -77.11 12.07
CA PRO A 761 21.33 -77.44 13.49
C PRO A 761 20.37 -76.57 14.33
N GLU A 762 20.37 -75.25 14.09
CA GLU A 762 19.52 -74.30 14.83
C GLU A 762 18.19 -73.97 14.15
N LYS A 763 18.15 -73.85 12.82
CA LYS A 763 16.98 -73.41 12.05
C LYS A 763 16.07 -74.56 11.57
N GLY A 764 16.46 -75.82 11.83
CA GLY A 764 15.72 -76.99 11.38
C GLY A 764 15.82 -77.19 9.86
N ILE A 765 14.75 -77.70 9.25
CA ILE A 765 14.72 -78.00 7.82
C ILE A 765 14.49 -76.71 7.03
N ILE A 766 15.47 -76.32 6.22
CA ILE A 766 15.39 -75.18 5.31
C ILE A 766 14.95 -75.69 3.93
N SER A 767 13.87 -75.10 3.40
CA SER A 767 13.31 -75.47 2.10
C SER A 767 14.27 -75.13 0.95
N PRO A 768 14.41 -75.99 -0.08
CA PRO A 768 15.16 -75.69 -1.30
C PRO A 768 14.79 -74.35 -1.95
N GLY A 769 13.51 -74.00 -1.95
CA GLY A 769 13.06 -72.72 -2.50
C GLY A 769 13.64 -71.49 -1.80
N ALA A 770 14.17 -71.63 -0.58
CA ALA A 770 14.82 -70.55 0.14
C ALA A 770 16.30 -70.36 -0.24
N PHE A 771 17.02 -71.43 -0.61
CA PHE A 771 18.48 -71.38 -0.80
C PHE A 771 18.97 -71.71 -2.21
N VAL A 772 18.24 -72.55 -2.96
CA VAL A 772 18.62 -72.93 -4.33
C VAL A 772 18.76 -71.69 -5.23
N PRO A 773 17.83 -70.70 -5.23
CA PRO A 773 17.99 -69.50 -6.05
C PRO A 773 19.26 -68.70 -5.73
N SER A 774 19.65 -68.61 -4.45
CA SER A 774 20.88 -67.93 -4.03
C SER A 774 22.13 -68.69 -4.49
N PHE A 775 22.11 -70.02 -4.44
CA PHE A 775 23.22 -70.87 -4.90
C PHE A 775 23.36 -70.88 -6.41
N GLU A 776 22.27 -70.75 -7.16
CA GLU A 776 22.31 -70.57 -8.61
C GLU A 776 23.00 -69.25 -8.97
N LYS A 777 22.63 -68.15 -8.31
CA LYS A 777 23.26 -66.83 -8.52
C LYS A 777 24.75 -66.81 -8.15
N SER A 778 25.15 -67.49 -7.07
CA SER A 778 26.56 -67.54 -6.66
C SER A 778 27.40 -68.57 -7.42
N GLY A 779 26.76 -69.46 -8.19
CA GLY A 779 27.39 -70.60 -8.85
C GLY A 779 27.67 -71.79 -7.92
N PHE A 780 27.34 -71.69 -6.62
CA PHE A 780 27.51 -72.79 -5.66
C PHE A 780 26.62 -74.00 -5.96
N ILE A 781 25.52 -73.80 -6.71
CA ILE A 781 24.60 -74.88 -7.11
C ILE A 781 25.31 -76.03 -7.84
N VAL A 782 26.38 -75.74 -8.60
CA VAL A 782 27.17 -76.76 -9.30
C VAL A 782 27.79 -77.76 -8.34
N LYS A 783 28.29 -77.29 -7.19
CA LYS A 783 28.85 -78.16 -6.13
C LYS A 783 27.75 -78.98 -5.46
N LEU A 784 26.60 -78.36 -5.20
CA LEU A 784 25.48 -79.02 -4.53
C LEU A 784 24.85 -80.09 -5.42
N ASP A 785 24.63 -79.80 -6.71
CA ASP A 785 24.13 -80.75 -7.70
C ASP A 785 25.05 -81.98 -7.77
N ARG A 786 26.36 -81.78 -7.85
CA ARG A 786 27.34 -82.87 -7.87
C ARG A 786 27.26 -83.72 -6.59
N PHE A 787 27.04 -83.10 -5.44
CA PHE A 787 26.79 -83.82 -4.19
C PHE A 787 25.52 -84.69 -4.31
N VAL A 788 24.39 -84.12 -4.72
CA VAL A 788 23.12 -84.84 -4.87
C VAL A 788 23.23 -86.01 -5.84
N TRP A 789 23.86 -85.81 -7.00
CA TRP A 789 24.08 -86.89 -7.99
C TRP A 789 24.93 -88.01 -7.41
N THR A 790 26.01 -87.66 -6.70
CA THR A 790 26.90 -88.65 -6.07
C THR A 790 26.18 -89.46 -4.99
N GLU A 791 25.42 -88.79 -4.12
CA GLU A 791 24.62 -89.45 -3.07
C GLU A 791 23.56 -90.38 -3.68
N THR A 792 22.90 -89.94 -4.75
CA THR A 792 21.87 -90.71 -5.46
C THR A 792 22.45 -91.97 -6.10
N CYS A 793 23.56 -91.84 -6.85
CA CYS A 793 24.25 -92.99 -7.44
C CYS A 793 24.72 -94.00 -6.38
N ARG A 794 25.22 -93.50 -5.24
CA ARG A 794 25.62 -94.36 -4.12
C ARG A 794 24.43 -95.15 -3.57
N LYS A 795 23.25 -94.51 -3.45
CA LYS A 795 22.04 -95.18 -2.96
C LYS A 795 21.49 -96.20 -3.95
N LEU A 796 21.50 -95.89 -5.25
CA LEU A 796 21.15 -96.86 -6.30
C LEU A 796 22.06 -98.10 -6.26
N GLN A 797 23.37 -97.91 -6.09
CA GLN A 797 24.33 -99.02 -5.93
C GLN A 797 24.02 -99.86 -4.68
N GLU A 798 23.73 -99.21 -3.55
CA GLU A 798 23.37 -99.90 -2.29
C GLU A 798 22.09 -100.73 -2.44
N TRP A 799 21.05 -100.18 -3.08
CA TRP A 799 19.80 -100.90 -3.36
C TRP A 799 20.03 -102.09 -4.30
N GLN A 800 20.91 -101.95 -5.30
CA GLN A 800 21.28 -103.03 -6.20
C GLN A 800 22.00 -104.17 -5.47
N GLN A 801 22.89 -103.86 -4.52
CA GLN A 801 23.63 -104.84 -3.74
C GLN A 801 22.78 -105.52 -2.65
N THR A 802 21.79 -104.82 -2.12
CA THR A 802 20.90 -105.33 -1.06
C THR A 802 19.67 -106.06 -1.59
N GLY A 803 19.51 -106.15 -2.91
CA GLY A 803 18.41 -106.87 -3.56
C GLY A 803 17.06 -106.19 -3.46
N LYS A 804 17.03 -104.88 -3.18
CA LYS A 804 15.79 -104.08 -3.20
C LYS A 804 15.31 -103.89 -4.64
N ALA A 805 14.02 -103.64 -4.81
CA ALA A 805 13.46 -103.28 -6.11
C ALA A 805 14.16 -102.01 -6.65
N LEU A 806 14.70 -102.10 -7.87
CA LEU A 806 15.40 -100.99 -8.52
C LEU A 806 14.43 -100.24 -9.42
N TYR A 807 14.20 -98.97 -9.07
CA TYR A 807 13.45 -98.03 -9.87
C TYR A 807 14.36 -96.86 -10.28
N PRO A 808 14.14 -96.26 -11.46
CA PRO A 808 14.86 -95.06 -11.86
C PRO A 808 14.68 -93.92 -10.84
N VAL A 809 15.77 -93.21 -10.57
CA VAL A 809 15.77 -92.02 -9.73
C VAL A 809 16.14 -90.82 -10.60
N SER A 810 15.27 -89.82 -10.63
CA SER A 810 15.57 -88.56 -11.32
C SER A 810 16.33 -87.59 -10.41
N VAL A 811 17.28 -86.87 -11.00
CA VAL A 811 18.04 -85.83 -10.34
C VAL A 811 17.91 -84.53 -11.12
N ASN A 812 17.75 -83.43 -10.38
CA ASN A 812 17.72 -82.10 -10.95
C ASN A 812 19.12 -81.69 -11.45
N MET A 813 19.15 -81.00 -12.58
CA MET A 813 20.35 -80.37 -13.11
C MET A 813 20.10 -78.88 -13.33
N SER A 814 20.79 -78.06 -12.53
CA SER A 814 20.71 -76.61 -12.67
C SER A 814 21.27 -76.12 -14.01
N ARG A 815 20.79 -74.95 -14.44
CA ARG A 815 21.24 -74.34 -15.70
C ARG A 815 22.74 -74.07 -15.75
N MET A 816 23.34 -73.76 -14.60
CA MET A 816 24.77 -73.47 -14.50
C MET A 816 25.65 -74.67 -14.88
N ASN A 817 25.17 -75.90 -14.66
CA ASN A 817 25.86 -77.11 -15.09
C ASN A 817 25.82 -77.32 -16.61
N LEU A 818 24.84 -76.75 -17.31
CA LEU A 818 24.69 -76.88 -18.77
C LEU A 818 25.72 -76.08 -19.57
N TYR A 819 26.30 -75.05 -18.95
CA TYR A 819 27.38 -74.25 -19.55
C TYR A 819 28.77 -74.87 -19.32
N ASN A 820 28.85 -75.98 -18.59
CA ASN A 820 30.08 -76.75 -18.47
C ASN A 820 30.16 -77.75 -19.62
N ASP A 821 31.12 -77.55 -20.53
CA ASP A 821 31.27 -78.33 -21.77
C ASP A 821 31.45 -79.85 -21.52
N ASP A 822 31.77 -80.27 -20.29
CA ASP A 822 32.07 -81.67 -19.94
C ASP A 822 30.99 -82.39 -19.10
N ILE A 823 29.78 -81.84 -19.00
CA ILE A 823 28.72 -82.41 -18.13
C ILE A 823 28.33 -83.86 -18.50
N CYS A 824 28.38 -84.22 -19.78
CA CYS A 824 28.11 -85.59 -20.23
C CYS A 824 29.14 -86.59 -19.68
N GLN A 825 30.41 -86.19 -19.60
CA GLN A 825 31.45 -87.04 -19.03
C GLN A 825 31.27 -87.20 -17.51
N VAL A 826 30.85 -86.14 -16.80
CA VAL A 826 30.57 -86.21 -15.36
C VAL A 826 29.52 -87.29 -15.04
N PHE A 827 28.41 -87.35 -15.77
CA PHE A 827 27.37 -88.37 -15.54
C PHE A 827 27.84 -89.79 -15.92
N LYS A 828 28.63 -89.94 -17.00
CA LYS A 828 29.25 -91.22 -17.37
C LYS A 828 30.21 -91.72 -16.30
N ASP A 829 31.05 -90.83 -15.78
CA ASP A 829 32.02 -91.16 -14.75
C ASP A 829 31.31 -91.55 -13.45
N LEU A 830 30.22 -90.86 -13.09
CA LEU A 830 29.40 -91.20 -11.92
C LEU A 830 28.79 -92.60 -12.06
N THR A 831 28.05 -92.86 -13.14
CA THR A 831 27.39 -94.17 -13.34
C THR A 831 28.39 -95.32 -13.44
N THR A 832 29.54 -95.10 -14.10
CA THR A 832 30.63 -96.08 -14.18
C THR A 832 31.26 -96.33 -12.82
N SER A 833 31.54 -95.28 -12.03
CA SER A 833 32.19 -95.39 -10.71
C SER A 833 31.33 -96.15 -9.70
N PHE A 834 30.01 -95.99 -9.79
CA PHE A 834 29.05 -96.69 -8.92
C PHE A 834 28.50 -97.99 -9.53
N ASN A 835 28.91 -98.36 -10.76
CA ASN A 835 28.46 -99.55 -11.48
C ASN A 835 26.93 -99.69 -11.52
N ILE A 836 26.26 -98.60 -11.89
CA ILE A 836 24.80 -98.54 -12.09
C ILE A 836 24.48 -98.30 -13.56
N SER A 837 23.36 -98.85 -14.04
CA SER A 837 22.89 -98.60 -15.41
C SER A 837 22.53 -97.12 -15.58
N PRO A 838 22.92 -96.45 -16.68
CA PRO A 838 22.49 -95.08 -16.98
C PRO A 838 20.97 -94.88 -16.98
N GLU A 839 20.19 -95.92 -17.29
CA GLU A 839 18.72 -95.87 -17.27
C GLU A 839 18.14 -95.68 -15.86
N LEU A 840 18.89 -96.03 -14.81
CA LEU A 840 18.47 -95.87 -13.42
C LEU A 840 18.68 -94.45 -12.88
N LEU A 841 19.47 -93.61 -13.57
CA LEU A 841 19.69 -92.22 -13.20
C LEU A 841 19.09 -91.33 -14.27
N GLN A 842 17.94 -90.74 -13.98
CA GLN A 842 17.28 -89.86 -14.93
C GLN A 842 17.64 -88.40 -14.65
N ILE A 843 17.66 -87.56 -15.69
CA ILE A 843 18.13 -86.18 -15.57
C ILE A 843 16.95 -85.24 -15.84
N GLU A 844 16.63 -84.41 -14.85
CA GLU A 844 15.58 -83.40 -14.92
C GLU A 844 16.17 -82.03 -15.27
N VAL A 845 15.60 -81.40 -16.29
CA VAL A 845 16.00 -80.07 -16.78
C VAL A 845 14.75 -79.21 -16.94
N THR A 846 14.75 -78.04 -16.30
CA THR A 846 13.60 -77.13 -16.33
C THR A 846 13.32 -76.60 -17.75
N GLU A 847 12.05 -76.39 -18.08
CA GLU A 847 11.57 -75.85 -19.36
C GLU A 847 12.34 -74.60 -19.80
N THR A 848 12.54 -73.68 -18.86
CA THR A 848 13.19 -72.38 -19.06
C THR A 848 14.65 -72.50 -19.48
N ALA A 849 15.36 -73.57 -19.08
CA ALA A 849 16.72 -73.83 -19.54
C ALA A 849 16.79 -74.03 -21.07
N TYR A 850 15.72 -74.56 -21.68
CA TYR A 850 15.63 -74.77 -23.12
C TYR A 850 15.34 -73.51 -23.94
N MET A 851 14.81 -72.46 -23.31
CA MET A 851 14.47 -71.22 -24.01
C MET A 851 15.70 -70.31 -24.24
N GLU A 852 16.66 -70.30 -23.32
CA GLU A 852 17.76 -69.31 -23.32
C GLU A 852 18.89 -69.63 -24.30
N ASN A 853 19.24 -70.92 -24.51
CA ASN A 853 20.29 -71.32 -25.46
C ASN A 853 20.00 -72.69 -26.10
N PRO A 854 18.97 -72.80 -26.96
CA PRO A 854 18.40 -74.08 -27.39
C PRO A 854 19.41 -74.97 -28.13
N GLN A 855 20.30 -74.40 -28.94
CA GLN A 855 21.19 -75.20 -29.79
C GLN A 855 22.30 -75.92 -29.01
N SER A 856 22.89 -75.27 -28.00
CA SER A 856 23.92 -75.94 -27.19
C SER A 856 23.30 -77.00 -26.28
N LEU A 857 22.17 -76.67 -25.65
CA LEU A 857 21.47 -77.59 -24.77
C LEU A 857 20.96 -78.84 -25.50
N ILE A 858 20.37 -78.67 -26.69
CA ILE A 858 19.93 -79.80 -27.53
C ILE A 858 21.09 -80.74 -27.86
N ARG A 859 22.31 -80.22 -28.11
CA ARG A 859 23.50 -81.07 -28.34
C ARG A 859 23.87 -81.87 -27.10
N THR A 860 23.95 -81.22 -25.94
CA THR A 860 24.31 -81.87 -24.67
C THR A 860 23.28 -82.94 -24.28
N MET A 861 21.99 -82.65 -24.42
CA MET A 861 20.93 -83.60 -24.12
C MET A 861 20.94 -84.81 -25.07
N ARG A 862 21.19 -84.61 -26.37
CA ARG A 862 21.38 -85.72 -27.32
C ARG A 862 22.59 -86.59 -26.93
N GLN A 863 23.68 -85.98 -26.47
CA GLN A 863 24.85 -86.73 -26.03
C GLN A 863 24.56 -87.58 -24.78
N LEU A 864 23.85 -87.02 -23.80
CA LEU A 864 23.42 -87.77 -22.60
C LEU A 864 22.45 -88.90 -22.97
N LYS A 865 21.45 -88.64 -23.82
CA LYS A 865 20.51 -89.66 -24.30
C LYS A 865 21.21 -90.78 -25.08
N ASN A 866 22.12 -90.43 -25.99
CA ASN A 866 22.95 -91.42 -26.70
C ASN A 866 23.87 -92.22 -25.77
N SER A 867 24.09 -91.74 -24.54
CA SER A 867 24.86 -92.42 -23.50
C SER A 867 23.99 -93.28 -22.56
N GLY A 868 22.69 -93.40 -22.84
CA GLY A 868 21.75 -94.25 -22.11
C GLY A 868 20.95 -93.56 -21.01
N PHE A 869 21.11 -92.24 -20.83
CA PHE A 869 20.36 -91.50 -19.81
C PHE A 869 18.95 -91.14 -20.31
N THR A 870 17.96 -91.25 -19.42
CA THR A 870 16.60 -90.72 -19.66
C THR A 870 16.55 -89.25 -19.30
N ILE A 871 16.05 -88.41 -20.23
CA ILE A 871 15.96 -86.97 -20.03
C ILE A 871 14.51 -86.56 -19.80
N LEU A 872 14.27 -85.87 -18.69
CA LEU A 872 12.98 -85.34 -18.31
C LEU A 872 12.99 -83.82 -18.45
N MET A 873 11.94 -83.28 -19.06
CA MET A 873 11.68 -81.85 -19.01
C MET A 873 10.79 -81.55 -17.81
N ASP A 874 11.30 -80.71 -16.92
CA ASP A 874 10.64 -80.32 -15.67
C ASP A 874 9.90 -78.97 -15.79
N ASP A 875 8.92 -78.75 -14.91
CA ASP A 875 8.08 -77.55 -14.84
C ASP A 875 7.38 -77.15 -16.16
N PHE A 876 6.95 -78.12 -16.98
CA PHE A 876 6.35 -77.80 -18.28
C PHE A 876 5.04 -77.01 -18.15
N GLY A 877 5.02 -75.85 -18.81
CA GLY A 877 3.93 -74.88 -18.85
C GLY A 877 3.98 -73.83 -17.73
N SER A 878 5.08 -73.78 -16.96
CA SER A 878 5.39 -72.68 -16.04
C SER A 878 5.97 -71.45 -16.76
N GLY A 879 6.50 -71.63 -17.99
CA GLY A 879 7.08 -70.60 -18.85
C GLY A 879 6.36 -70.42 -20.20
N TYR A 880 6.88 -69.53 -21.07
CA TYR A 880 6.34 -69.28 -22.41
C TYR A 880 6.86 -70.28 -23.46
N SER A 881 6.61 -71.58 -23.27
CA SER A 881 6.98 -72.56 -24.30
C SER A 881 6.27 -72.31 -25.62
N SER A 882 7.06 -72.03 -26.66
CA SER A 882 6.58 -72.18 -28.03
C SER A 882 6.46 -73.68 -28.31
N LEU A 883 5.25 -74.18 -28.55
CA LEU A 883 4.97 -75.56 -28.96
C LEU A 883 5.86 -76.04 -30.12
N ASN A 884 6.41 -75.09 -30.88
CA ASN A 884 7.35 -75.32 -31.98
C ASN A 884 8.73 -75.85 -31.53
N ILE A 885 9.14 -75.62 -30.28
CA ILE A 885 10.42 -76.12 -29.74
C ILE A 885 10.27 -77.59 -29.32
N LEU A 886 9.11 -77.98 -28.77
CA LEU A 886 8.84 -79.35 -28.30
C LEU A 886 9.11 -80.44 -29.35
N LYS A 887 8.88 -80.12 -30.63
CA LYS A 887 9.09 -81.06 -31.74
C LYS A 887 10.56 -81.47 -31.93
N ASP A 888 11.52 -80.61 -31.54
CA ASP A 888 12.96 -80.77 -31.81
C ASP A 888 13.75 -81.14 -30.53
N LEU A 889 13.08 -81.19 -29.37
CA LEU A 889 13.69 -81.42 -28.07
C LEU A 889 14.01 -82.90 -27.83
N PRO A 890 15.25 -83.24 -27.47
CA PRO A 890 15.68 -84.62 -27.20
C PRO A 890 15.32 -85.05 -25.77
N VAL A 891 14.03 -85.02 -25.42
CA VAL A 891 13.50 -85.46 -24.12
C VAL A 891 12.75 -86.79 -24.28
N ASP A 892 12.58 -87.51 -23.17
CA ASP A 892 11.85 -88.78 -23.09
C ASP A 892 10.53 -88.64 -22.33
N VAL A 893 10.54 -87.72 -21.35
CA VAL A 893 9.42 -87.52 -20.42
C VAL A 893 9.15 -86.03 -20.26
N LEU A 894 7.87 -85.69 -20.16
CA LEU A 894 7.40 -84.35 -19.85
C LEU A 894 6.74 -84.35 -18.47
N LYS A 895 7.29 -83.59 -17.53
CA LYS A 895 6.68 -83.35 -16.22
C LYS A 895 5.83 -82.07 -16.29
N ILE A 896 4.53 -82.22 -16.09
CA ILE A 896 3.56 -81.12 -16.10
C ILE A 896 3.49 -80.50 -14.70
N ASP A 897 3.73 -79.19 -14.64
CA ASP A 897 3.76 -78.40 -13.42
C ASP A 897 2.41 -78.45 -12.65
N MET A 898 2.49 -78.47 -11.32
CA MET A 898 1.34 -78.49 -10.40
C MET A 898 0.32 -77.37 -10.65
N ARG A 899 0.71 -76.23 -11.24
CA ARG A 899 -0.20 -75.12 -11.57
C ARG A 899 -1.36 -75.54 -12.49
N PHE A 900 -1.18 -76.56 -13.34
CA PHE A 900 -2.27 -77.06 -14.17
C PHE A 900 -3.32 -77.85 -13.38
N ILE A 901 -2.97 -78.36 -12.20
CA ILE A 901 -3.83 -79.22 -11.40
C ILE A 901 -4.42 -78.55 -10.15
N ARG A 902 -3.79 -77.48 -9.66
CA ARG A 902 -4.18 -76.80 -8.41
C ARG A 902 -5.60 -76.22 -8.45
N ASP A 903 -6.03 -75.71 -9.61
CA ASP A 903 -7.32 -75.01 -9.77
C ASP A 903 -8.34 -75.82 -10.59
N LEU A 904 -8.25 -77.16 -10.62
CA LEU A 904 -9.17 -78.00 -11.42
C LEU A 904 -10.65 -77.84 -11.03
N GLU A 905 -10.93 -77.67 -9.74
CA GLU A 905 -12.32 -77.57 -9.24
C GLU A 905 -12.92 -76.17 -9.43
N ASP A 906 -12.09 -75.12 -9.38
CA ASP A 906 -12.53 -73.72 -9.38
C ASP A 906 -12.41 -73.05 -10.77
N ASN A 907 -11.68 -73.65 -11.70
CA ASN A 907 -11.46 -73.08 -13.03
C ASN A 907 -11.85 -74.05 -14.16
N PRO A 908 -13.00 -73.82 -14.83
CA PRO A 908 -13.50 -74.71 -15.88
C PRO A 908 -12.62 -74.75 -17.15
N ARG A 909 -11.57 -73.92 -17.22
CA ARG A 909 -10.59 -73.94 -18.32
C ARG A 909 -9.38 -74.83 -18.04
N SER A 910 -9.15 -75.24 -16.80
CA SER A 910 -7.99 -76.06 -16.44
C SER A 910 -8.10 -77.47 -17.03
N GLU A 911 -9.30 -78.09 -16.95
CA GLU A 911 -9.51 -79.45 -17.46
C GLU A 911 -9.25 -79.60 -18.99
N PRO A 912 -9.83 -78.76 -19.88
CA PRO A 912 -9.61 -78.92 -21.32
C PRO A 912 -8.16 -78.66 -21.73
N ILE A 913 -7.46 -77.76 -21.05
CA ILE A 913 -6.05 -77.43 -21.32
C ILE A 913 -5.17 -78.62 -20.93
N LEU A 914 -5.30 -79.12 -19.70
CA LEU A 914 -4.50 -80.24 -19.22
C LEU A 914 -4.75 -81.49 -20.07
N LYS A 915 -6.00 -81.79 -20.42
CA LYS A 915 -6.36 -82.88 -21.34
C LYS A 915 -5.66 -82.74 -22.71
N SER A 916 -5.62 -81.52 -23.24
CA SER A 916 -4.97 -81.26 -24.53
C SER A 916 -3.45 -81.44 -24.47
N ILE A 917 -2.81 -81.02 -23.37
CA ILE A 917 -1.37 -81.21 -23.15
C ILE A 917 -1.05 -82.70 -23.05
N VAL A 918 -1.76 -83.46 -22.20
CA VAL A 918 -1.53 -84.90 -22.04
C VAL A 918 -1.66 -85.62 -23.39
N GLN A 919 -2.71 -85.33 -24.16
CA GLN A 919 -2.92 -85.96 -25.46
C GLN A 919 -1.84 -85.57 -26.48
N MET A 920 -1.41 -84.31 -26.49
CA MET A 920 -0.34 -83.84 -27.37
C MET A 920 0.98 -84.54 -27.08
N THR A 921 1.36 -84.63 -25.80
CA THR A 921 2.61 -85.27 -25.38
C THR A 921 2.65 -86.74 -25.78
N LYS A 922 1.52 -87.45 -25.64
CA LYS A 922 1.39 -88.82 -26.13
C LYS A 922 1.52 -88.93 -27.65
N ASN A 923 0.93 -88.00 -28.39
CA ASN A 923 1.06 -87.98 -29.85
C ASN A 923 2.50 -87.73 -30.32
N LEU A 924 3.34 -87.11 -29.47
CA LEU A 924 4.77 -86.92 -29.69
C LEU A 924 5.62 -88.12 -29.23
N GLY A 925 4.98 -89.15 -28.65
CA GLY A 925 5.66 -90.36 -28.17
C GLY A 925 6.44 -90.16 -26.86
N LEU A 926 6.10 -89.12 -26.10
CA LEU A 926 6.71 -88.81 -24.80
C LEU A 926 5.84 -89.33 -23.65
N LEU A 927 6.46 -89.75 -22.55
CA LEU A 927 5.75 -90.12 -21.32
C LEU A 927 5.34 -88.86 -20.55
N VAL A 928 4.15 -88.85 -19.96
CA VAL A 928 3.67 -87.72 -19.15
C VAL A 928 3.71 -88.06 -17.66
N ILE A 929 4.36 -87.21 -16.88
CA ILE A 929 4.24 -87.18 -15.41
C ILE A 929 3.47 -85.92 -15.03
N VAL A 930 2.46 -86.01 -14.17
CA VAL A 930 1.80 -84.83 -13.61
C VAL A 930 2.17 -84.65 -12.15
N GLU A 931 2.66 -83.45 -11.82
CA GLU A 931 3.13 -83.11 -10.49
C GLU A 931 2.07 -82.47 -9.60
N GLY A 932 2.32 -82.51 -8.29
CA GLY A 932 1.51 -81.84 -7.28
C GLY A 932 0.09 -82.38 -7.15
N VAL A 933 -0.10 -83.68 -7.38
CA VAL A 933 -1.38 -84.34 -7.10
C VAL A 933 -1.58 -84.44 -5.59
N GLU A 934 -2.60 -83.77 -5.06
CA GLU A 934 -2.89 -83.72 -3.61
C GLU A 934 -4.20 -84.40 -3.24
N THR A 935 -5.17 -84.49 -4.16
CA THR A 935 -6.52 -85.02 -3.88
C THR A 935 -6.87 -86.24 -4.73
N LYS A 936 -7.84 -87.03 -4.24
CA LYS A 936 -8.38 -88.17 -5.00
C LYS A 936 -9.11 -87.72 -6.26
N ALA A 937 -9.81 -86.58 -6.23
CA ALA A 937 -10.48 -86.04 -7.40
C ALA A 937 -9.50 -85.70 -8.53
N GLN A 938 -8.36 -85.09 -8.18
CA GLN A 938 -7.28 -84.82 -9.13
C GLN A 938 -6.71 -86.11 -9.73
N LEU A 939 -6.47 -87.14 -8.91
CA LEU A 939 -6.04 -88.45 -9.40
C LEU A 939 -7.05 -89.09 -10.37
N ASP A 940 -8.33 -89.10 -10.02
CA ASP A 940 -9.37 -89.73 -10.84
C ASP A 940 -9.52 -89.00 -12.19
N PHE A 941 -9.38 -87.68 -12.20
CA PHE A 941 -9.32 -86.89 -13.43
C PHE A 941 -8.10 -87.25 -14.29
N LEU A 942 -6.91 -87.35 -13.70
CA LEU A 942 -5.69 -87.72 -14.42
C LEU A 942 -5.77 -89.12 -15.02
N ILE A 943 -6.38 -90.08 -14.31
CA ILE A 943 -6.67 -91.40 -14.86
C ILE A 943 -7.63 -91.31 -16.06
N ALA A 944 -8.66 -90.46 -15.97
CA ALA A 944 -9.66 -90.30 -17.03
C ALA A 944 -9.10 -89.67 -18.32
N ILE A 945 -8.08 -88.80 -18.21
CA ILE A 945 -7.37 -88.23 -19.36
C ILE A 945 -6.14 -89.04 -19.78
N ASP A 946 -5.97 -90.24 -19.20
CA ASP A 946 -4.91 -91.18 -19.52
C ASP A 946 -3.50 -90.67 -19.19
N ALA A 947 -3.28 -89.91 -18.11
CA ALA A 947 -1.91 -89.59 -17.68
C ALA A 947 -1.11 -90.87 -17.35
N ASP A 948 0.19 -90.90 -17.66
CA ASP A 948 1.00 -92.12 -17.50
C ASP A 948 1.47 -92.29 -16.04
N GLU A 949 2.11 -91.26 -15.50
CA GLU A 949 2.60 -91.24 -14.12
C GLU A 949 2.17 -89.97 -13.38
N ILE A 950 2.19 -90.04 -12.05
CA ILE A 950 1.89 -88.92 -11.18
C ILE A 950 2.85 -88.85 -10.00
N GLN A 951 3.05 -87.63 -9.52
CA GLN A 951 3.87 -87.33 -8.35
C GLN A 951 3.17 -86.27 -7.51
N GLY A 952 3.05 -86.47 -6.19
CA GLY A 952 2.38 -85.50 -5.33
C GLY A 952 2.01 -86.03 -3.96
N PHE A 953 1.57 -85.12 -3.09
CA PHE A 953 1.30 -85.41 -1.68
C PHE A 953 0.13 -86.35 -1.44
N TYR A 954 -0.73 -86.58 -2.44
CA TYR A 954 -1.82 -87.56 -2.37
C TYR A 954 -1.27 -88.95 -2.02
N PHE A 955 -0.18 -89.37 -2.66
CA PHE A 955 0.47 -90.65 -2.38
C PHE A 955 1.56 -90.54 -1.34
N SER A 956 2.54 -89.65 -1.56
CA SER A 956 3.65 -89.48 -0.63
C SER A 956 4.29 -88.11 -0.75
N ARG A 957 4.66 -87.56 0.40
CA ARG A 957 5.62 -86.46 0.48
C ARG A 957 7.03 -86.98 0.16
N PRO A 958 7.99 -86.10 -0.14
CA PRO A 958 9.41 -86.48 -0.17
C PRO A 958 9.82 -87.10 1.17
N LEU A 959 10.41 -88.30 1.12
CA LEU A 959 10.74 -89.10 2.29
C LEU A 959 12.24 -89.11 2.56
N PRO A 960 12.68 -89.15 3.82
CA PRO A 960 14.03 -89.54 4.17
C PRO A 960 14.34 -90.94 3.63
N VAL A 961 15.61 -91.21 3.33
CA VAL A 961 16.09 -92.47 2.73
C VAL A 961 15.49 -93.73 3.38
N LYS A 962 15.48 -93.81 4.72
CA LYS A 962 14.98 -94.98 5.46
C LYS A 962 13.48 -95.22 5.28
N GLU A 963 12.69 -94.15 5.18
CA GLU A 963 11.25 -94.26 4.99
C GLU A 963 10.93 -94.64 3.55
N PHE A 964 11.67 -94.09 2.58
CA PHE A 964 11.55 -94.50 1.18
C PHE A 964 11.93 -95.98 0.98
N GLU A 965 13.01 -96.44 1.61
CA GLU A 965 13.46 -97.83 1.54
C GLU A 965 12.44 -98.86 2.04
N ALA A 966 11.52 -98.46 2.93
CA ALA A 966 10.44 -99.30 3.41
C ALA A 966 9.32 -99.51 2.36
N LEU A 967 9.25 -98.64 1.34
CA LEU A 967 8.33 -98.76 0.21
C LEU A 967 8.89 -99.66 -0.90
N LEU A 968 10.19 -99.97 -0.88
CA LEU A 968 10.90 -100.79 -1.87
C LEU A 968 10.95 -102.29 -1.50
N CYS A 969 10.18 -102.70 -0.49
CA CYS A 969 10.21 -104.03 0.12
C CYS A 969 9.44 -105.09 -0.64
#